data_AF-A0A7U4QL11-F1
#
_entry.id   AF-A0A7U4QL11-F1
#
_cell.length_a   1.000
_cell.length_b   1.000
_cell.length_c   1.000
_cell.angle_alpha   90.00
_cell.angle_beta   90.00
_cell.angle_gamma   90.00
#
_symmetry.space_group_name_H-M   'P 1'
#
loop_
_entity.id
_entity.type
_entity.pdbx_description
1 polymer ?
#
loop_
_entity_poly.entity_id
_entity_poly.type
_entity_poly.pdbx_seq_one_letter_code
_entity_poly.pdbx_strand_id
1 'polypeptide(L)'
;MLVLEKKLDVLKRRLIYLSDIKGEIFGERIQTLENWLNNISERIYELSEEEVAEQLEKIATQISFYEKEAEQKLTPLDYVRIVRHPFRMTLKDILENVYDDYVELGGEEEYNIDPAVIAARATITRRIGKRVYTHQVMVIGHEKGHGEEFRNGGSAKPWGNEKALRFMQVAETEGIPIHTYIFTPGAYPIEDYPGAAQQIARNLYAMAGLRVPIISFISEGGSGGAEAIGLADLRLMFSHGYYSVISPEGAAAIEGKVKEGEKVPLDLIHFCAQQLKITAIENLKLGTIDRIIQEPPLGARRDDYEFFNLLKQEIIRATDEVYLSVKSLSRLRARQLKKNGLKDTTNIYVHWELDSKEIERLLQKRTLKYKSLTKDFYADLRSFWRKNMDKMELKWLRLKTFLFFNILKRPIKRLQHFIGDVKAELQVISNYVIAPFLRFKEKILPKKKRMISLISETPAKEEDNYWSEIYVSPLANVDKTVSCPNAEKYGCYDIWVPDLYGELCGICPNCGHHFPLEYQWYLNCLFDKNSVKEFYKEIASINPINYHGFDEKLEKTREKTGRYSALISFDAKVMGISLVVVMLYSDFRNGTVGAAEGEKFILACERAKLLRRPLLAYVHGTAGIRIHEGTVGVVQMPKCTIAVREYIKAGGLYIVVYDNNSYAGPVASFLGCAPYQFAIRSSRIGFAGPRVIRETTNQEIPPDYHAAKNALKRGHIQGIWDRREFRKNLYMALLTMGGKHLYYR
;
A
#
# COMPACT_ATOMS: atom_id res chain seq x y z
N MET A 1 -10.82 -48.12 -23.03
CA MET A 1 -9.86 -48.13 -21.89
C MET A 1 -9.23 -46.79 -21.53
N LEU A 2 -8.40 -46.16 -22.39
CA LEU A 2 -7.64 -44.94 -22.03
C LEU A 2 -8.49 -43.77 -21.45
N VAL A 3 -9.72 -43.60 -21.95
CA VAL A 3 -10.67 -42.58 -21.43
C VAL A 3 -11.12 -42.88 -20.01
N LEU A 4 -11.32 -44.16 -19.68
CA LEU A 4 -11.72 -44.63 -18.35
C LEU A 4 -10.57 -44.52 -17.35
N GLU A 5 -9.34 -44.82 -17.78
CA GLU A 5 -8.12 -44.60 -16.98
C GLU A 5 -7.95 -43.12 -16.63
N LYS A 6 -8.12 -42.22 -17.61
CA LYS A 6 -8.08 -40.77 -17.36
C LYS A 6 -9.18 -40.32 -16.39
N LYS A 7 -10.38 -40.88 -16.51
CA LYS A 7 -11.49 -40.58 -15.59
C LYS A 7 -11.19 -41.08 -14.17
N LEU A 8 -10.63 -42.27 -14.02
CA LEU A 8 -10.19 -42.82 -12.74
C LEU A 8 -9.17 -41.88 -12.06
N ASP A 9 -8.17 -41.42 -12.80
CA ASP A 9 -7.16 -40.49 -12.30
C ASP A 9 -7.76 -39.14 -11.84
N VAL A 10 -8.70 -38.58 -12.60
CA VAL A 10 -9.43 -37.37 -12.21
C VAL A 10 -10.21 -37.60 -10.91
N LEU A 11 -10.88 -38.74 -10.75
CA LEU A 11 -11.61 -39.05 -9.52
C LEU A 11 -10.68 -39.24 -8.31
N LYS A 12 -9.52 -39.89 -8.50
CA LYS A 12 -8.49 -39.99 -7.45
C LYS A 12 -8.01 -38.60 -7.01
N ARG A 13 -7.71 -37.71 -7.95
CA ARG A 13 -7.31 -36.32 -7.64
C ARG A 13 -8.38 -35.53 -6.91
N ARG A 14 -9.65 -35.66 -7.32
CA ARG A 14 -10.79 -35.04 -6.60
C ARG A 14 -10.93 -35.57 -5.18
N LEU A 15 -10.73 -36.87 -4.97
CA LEU A 15 -10.82 -37.47 -3.64
C LEU A 15 -9.67 -37.00 -2.72
N ILE A 16 -8.44 -36.95 -3.24
CA ILE A 16 -7.29 -36.37 -2.51
C ILE A 16 -7.58 -34.93 -2.12
N TYR A 17 -8.07 -34.13 -3.07
CA TYR A 17 -8.45 -32.73 -2.82
C TYR A 17 -9.48 -32.57 -1.71
N LEU A 18 -10.53 -33.40 -1.73
CA LEU A 18 -11.56 -33.40 -0.69
C LEU A 18 -11.00 -33.80 0.68
N SER A 19 -10.07 -34.77 0.71
CA SER A 19 -9.37 -35.21 1.92
C SER A 19 -8.50 -34.10 2.51
N ASP A 20 -7.73 -33.40 1.68
CA ASP A 20 -6.82 -32.35 2.14
C ASP A 20 -7.56 -31.14 2.71
N ILE A 21 -8.78 -30.85 2.21
CA ILE A 21 -9.61 -29.76 2.72
C ILE A 21 -10.39 -30.19 3.98
N LYS A 22 -11.07 -31.34 3.93
CA LYS A 22 -12.08 -31.76 4.95
C LYS A 22 -11.90 -33.17 5.49
N GLY A 23 -10.70 -33.75 5.45
CA GLY A 23 -10.41 -35.11 5.90
C GLY A 23 -10.85 -35.42 7.33
N GLU A 24 -10.75 -34.44 8.24
CA GLU A 24 -11.20 -34.59 9.64
C GLU A 24 -12.71 -34.88 9.78
N ILE A 25 -13.53 -34.39 8.84
CA ILE A 25 -14.99 -34.53 8.91
C ILE A 25 -15.48 -35.75 8.12
N PHE A 26 -14.84 -36.03 6.97
CA PHE A 26 -15.29 -37.06 6.03
C PHE A 26 -14.40 -38.30 6.00
N GLY A 27 -13.43 -38.44 6.90
CA GLY A 27 -12.36 -39.45 6.86
C GLY A 27 -12.82 -40.87 6.53
N GLU A 28 -13.80 -41.42 7.26
CA GLU A 28 -14.30 -42.78 7.01
C GLU A 28 -14.95 -42.95 5.62
N ARG A 29 -15.69 -41.91 5.17
CA ARG A 29 -16.37 -41.91 3.87
C ARG A 29 -15.36 -41.80 2.73
N ILE A 30 -14.33 -40.97 2.90
CA ILE A 30 -13.23 -40.81 1.95
C ILE A 30 -12.43 -42.11 1.84
N GLN A 31 -12.10 -42.74 2.96
CA GLN A 31 -11.38 -44.02 2.98
C GLN A 31 -12.13 -45.11 2.22
N THR A 32 -13.47 -45.15 2.36
CA THR A 32 -14.32 -46.09 1.64
C THR A 32 -14.24 -45.89 0.13
N LEU A 33 -14.35 -44.63 -0.33
CA LEU A 33 -14.22 -44.28 -1.75
C LEU A 33 -12.83 -44.56 -2.30
N GLU A 34 -11.79 -44.32 -1.50
CA GLU A 34 -10.39 -44.59 -1.87
C GLU A 34 -10.18 -46.09 -2.11
N ASN A 35 -10.69 -46.93 -1.20
CA ASN A 35 -10.63 -48.39 -1.35
C ASN A 35 -11.36 -48.86 -2.61
N TRP A 36 -12.50 -48.26 -2.96
CA TRP A 36 -13.21 -48.60 -4.19
C TRP A 36 -12.44 -48.17 -5.45
N LEU A 37 -11.86 -46.97 -5.46
CA LEU A 37 -11.03 -46.51 -6.57
C LEU A 37 -9.76 -47.37 -6.74
N ASN A 38 -9.15 -47.82 -5.65
CA ASN A 38 -7.99 -48.71 -5.69
C ASN A 38 -8.35 -50.10 -6.21
N ASN A 39 -9.50 -50.66 -5.78
CA ASN A 39 -9.99 -51.94 -6.30
C ASN A 39 -10.24 -51.88 -7.83
N ILE A 40 -10.87 -50.81 -8.31
CA ILE A 40 -11.06 -50.58 -9.77
C ILE A 40 -9.71 -50.45 -10.48
N SER A 41 -8.75 -49.76 -9.86
CA SER A 41 -7.40 -49.57 -10.41
C SER A 41 -6.65 -50.89 -10.59
N GLU A 42 -6.78 -51.82 -9.63
CA GLU A 42 -6.12 -53.13 -9.67
C GLU A 42 -6.76 -54.08 -10.66
N ARG A 43 -8.09 -53.99 -10.84
CA ARG A 43 -8.89 -54.92 -11.66
C ARG A 43 -9.31 -54.32 -13.01
N ILE A 44 -8.70 -53.21 -13.43
CA ILE A 44 -9.16 -52.44 -14.58
C ILE A 44 -9.11 -53.23 -15.90
N TYR A 45 -8.18 -54.18 -16.02
CA TYR A 45 -8.04 -55.05 -17.19
C TYR A 45 -8.82 -56.38 -17.05
N GLU A 46 -9.40 -56.65 -15.87
CA GLU A 46 -10.20 -57.85 -15.60
C GLU A 46 -11.71 -57.59 -15.79
N LEU A 47 -12.13 -56.34 -15.67
CA LEU A 47 -13.52 -55.90 -15.76
C LEU A 47 -13.88 -55.48 -17.20
N SER A 48 -15.15 -55.59 -17.57
CA SER A 48 -15.63 -55.05 -18.84
C SER A 48 -15.64 -53.52 -18.83
N GLU A 49 -15.50 -52.87 -20.00
CA GLU A 49 -15.51 -51.40 -20.09
C GLU A 49 -16.80 -50.78 -19.54
N GLU A 50 -17.94 -51.45 -19.72
CA GLU A 50 -19.25 -51.02 -19.24
C GLU A 50 -19.33 -51.07 -17.70
N GLU A 51 -18.84 -52.15 -17.08
CA GLU A 51 -18.80 -52.27 -15.62
C GLU A 51 -17.90 -51.21 -14.98
N VAL A 52 -16.72 -50.95 -15.57
CA VAL A 52 -15.80 -49.91 -15.09
C VAL A 52 -16.45 -48.53 -15.22
N ALA A 53 -17.10 -48.25 -16.35
CA ALA A 53 -17.78 -46.98 -16.57
C ALA A 53 -18.91 -46.74 -15.55
N GLU A 54 -19.74 -47.76 -15.27
CA GLU A 54 -20.84 -47.66 -14.31
C GLU A 54 -20.33 -47.44 -12.87
N GLN A 55 -19.28 -48.17 -12.46
CA GLN A 55 -18.70 -48.00 -11.13
C GLN A 55 -18.05 -46.61 -10.97
N LEU A 56 -17.34 -46.12 -11.99
CA LEU A 56 -16.76 -44.77 -11.96
C LEU A 56 -17.83 -43.68 -11.92
N GLU A 57 -18.97 -43.85 -12.60
CA GLU A 57 -20.10 -42.91 -12.50
C GLU A 57 -20.72 -42.89 -11.10
N LYS A 58 -20.90 -44.06 -10.47
CA LYS A 58 -21.38 -44.16 -9.09
C LYS A 58 -20.46 -43.42 -8.12
N ILE A 59 -19.14 -43.65 -8.23
CA ILE A 59 -18.14 -42.97 -7.40
C ILE A 59 -18.12 -41.47 -7.68
N ALA A 60 -18.15 -41.06 -8.95
CA ALA A 60 -18.19 -39.65 -9.34
C ALA A 60 -19.40 -38.91 -8.74
N THR A 61 -20.57 -39.56 -8.72
CA THR A 61 -21.79 -39.03 -8.13
C THR A 61 -21.64 -38.85 -6.62
N GLN A 62 -21.05 -39.83 -5.92
CA GLN A 62 -20.80 -39.76 -4.48
C GLN A 62 -19.77 -38.69 -4.12
N ILE A 63 -18.66 -38.60 -4.85
CA ILE A 63 -17.67 -37.53 -4.68
C ILE A 63 -18.33 -36.16 -4.85
N SER A 64 -19.13 -35.99 -5.91
CA SER A 64 -19.83 -34.72 -6.18
C SER A 64 -20.85 -34.37 -5.08
N PHE A 65 -21.47 -35.37 -4.46
CA PHE A 65 -22.35 -35.17 -3.31
C PHE A 65 -21.56 -34.70 -2.08
N TYR A 66 -20.42 -35.33 -1.78
CA TYR A 66 -19.58 -34.95 -0.64
C TYR A 66 -18.89 -33.60 -0.84
N GLU A 67 -18.48 -33.24 -2.06
CA GLU A 67 -17.97 -31.90 -2.36
C GLU A 67 -19.03 -30.82 -2.09
N LYS A 68 -20.29 -31.06 -2.49
CA LYS A 68 -21.40 -30.15 -2.18
C LYS A 68 -21.71 -30.07 -0.67
N GLU A 69 -21.60 -31.18 0.05
CA GLU A 69 -21.76 -31.19 1.50
C GLU A 69 -20.62 -30.43 2.19
N ALA A 70 -19.38 -30.60 1.71
CA ALA A 70 -18.19 -29.91 2.21
C ALA A 70 -18.27 -28.40 1.97
N GLU A 71 -18.72 -27.98 0.79
CA GLU A 71 -18.95 -26.58 0.40
C GLU A 71 -19.84 -25.83 1.41
N GLN A 72 -20.92 -26.47 1.87
CA GLN A 72 -21.85 -25.87 2.84
C GLN A 72 -21.24 -25.69 4.24
N LYS A 73 -20.15 -26.40 4.54
CA LYS A 73 -19.50 -26.43 5.85
C LYS A 73 -18.10 -25.80 5.83
N LEU A 74 -17.79 -24.96 4.84
CA LEU A 74 -16.50 -24.27 4.75
C LEU A 74 -16.31 -23.25 5.87
N THR A 75 -15.18 -23.34 6.55
CA THR A 75 -14.69 -22.36 7.52
C THR A 75 -13.68 -21.42 6.83
N PRO A 76 -13.38 -20.23 7.40
CA PRO A 76 -12.37 -19.33 6.87
C PRO A 76 -10.99 -19.98 6.65
N LEU A 77 -10.59 -20.94 7.48
CA LEU A 77 -9.33 -21.65 7.28
C LEU A 77 -9.39 -22.62 6.10
N ASP A 78 -10.55 -23.22 5.81
CA ASP A 78 -10.72 -24.07 4.63
C ASP A 78 -10.56 -23.29 3.33
N TYR A 79 -10.99 -22.03 3.28
CA TYR A 79 -10.70 -21.14 2.14
C TYR A 79 -9.20 -20.92 1.95
N VAL A 80 -8.44 -20.77 3.05
CA VAL A 80 -6.97 -20.69 2.98
C VAL A 80 -6.38 -21.99 2.45
N ARG A 81 -6.87 -23.15 2.90
CA ARG A 81 -6.45 -24.47 2.40
C ARG A 81 -6.74 -24.61 0.90
N ILE A 82 -7.96 -24.28 0.45
CA ILE A 82 -8.38 -24.29 -0.97
C ILE A 82 -7.44 -23.44 -1.83
N VAL A 83 -7.18 -22.20 -1.40
CA VAL A 83 -6.37 -21.23 -2.16
C VAL A 83 -4.90 -21.62 -2.24
N ARG A 84 -4.37 -22.30 -1.22
CA ARG A 84 -2.98 -22.77 -1.18
C ARG A 84 -2.79 -24.17 -1.76
N HIS A 85 -3.87 -24.86 -2.10
CA HIS A 85 -3.81 -26.23 -2.57
C HIS A 85 -3.13 -26.31 -3.97
N PRO A 86 -2.25 -27.29 -4.23
CA PRO A 86 -1.56 -27.43 -5.52
C PRO A 86 -2.50 -27.58 -6.72
N PHE A 87 -3.67 -28.21 -6.57
CA PHE A 87 -4.66 -28.36 -7.66
C PHE A 87 -5.49 -27.10 -7.95
N ARG A 88 -5.36 -26.04 -7.13
CA ARG A 88 -6.02 -24.76 -7.40
C ARG A 88 -5.53 -24.19 -8.72
N MET A 89 -6.42 -23.53 -9.47
CA MET A 89 -6.02 -22.83 -10.68
C MET A 89 -4.90 -21.80 -10.42
N THR A 90 -4.03 -21.63 -11.39
CA THR A 90 -2.93 -20.67 -11.41
C THR A 90 -3.19 -19.51 -12.38
N LEU A 91 -2.28 -18.53 -12.43
CA LEU A 91 -2.36 -17.48 -13.43
C LEU A 91 -2.08 -18.05 -14.84
N LYS A 92 -1.16 -19.01 -14.97
CA LYS A 92 -0.92 -19.71 -16.23
C LYS A 92 -2.17 -20.42 -16.73
N ASP A 93 -2.91 -21.13 -15.87
CA ASP A 93 -4.17 -21.76 -16.27
C ASP A 93 -5.18 -20.73 -16.79
N ILE A 94 -5.25 -19.55 -16.17
CA ILE A 94 -6.10 -18.45 -16.63
C ILE A 94 -5.62 -17.91 -17.98
N LEU A 95 -4.31 -17.69 -18.17
CA LEU A 95 -3.75 -17.24 -19.44
C LEU A 95 -4.07 -18.20 -20.58
N GLU A 96 -3.94 -19.51 -20.35
CA GLU A 96 -4.23 -20.57 -21.31
C GLU A 96 -5.72 -20.69 -21.67
N ASN A 97 -6.62 -20.55 -20.68
CA ASN A 97 -8.04 -20.87 -20.89
C ASN A 97 -8.94 -19.65 -21.13
N VAL A 98 -8.51 -18.44 -20.79
CA VAL A 98 -9.34 -17.22 -20.85
C VAL A 98 -8.97 -16.30 -22.01
N TYR A 99 -7.67 -16.14 -22.26
CA TYR A 99 -7.16 -15.28 -23.33
C TYR A 99 -6.98 -16.12 -24.60
N ASP A 100 -7.25 -15.52 -25.77
CA ASP A 100 -7.19 -16.27 -27.03
C ASP A 100 -5.75 -16.45 -27.53
N ASP A 101 -4.87 -15.52 -27.19
CA ASP A 101 -3.44 -15.56 -27.46
C ASP A 101 -2.70 -14.74 -26.40
N TYR A 102 -1.51 -15.16 -25.99
CA TYR A 102 -0.67 -14.42 -25.06
C TYR A 102 0.82 -14.66 -25.29
N VAL A 103 1.62 -13.63 -25.01
CA VAL A 103 3.08 -13.69 -24.99
C VAL A 103 3.56 -13.24 -23.63
N GLU A 104 4.22 -14.14 -22.90
CA GLU A 104 4.88 -13.80 -21.63
C GLU A 104 6.04 -12.83 -21.89
N LEU A 105 6.12 -11.77 -21.10
CA LEU A 105 7.10 -10.70 -21.16
C LEU A 105 8.07 -10.87 -20.00
N GLY A 106 9.13 -11.65 -20.22
CA GLY A 106 10.11 -12.00 -19.18
C GLY A 106 11.31 -12.75 -19.72
N GLY A 107 12.18 -13.19 -18.81
CA GLY A 107 13.20 -14.18 -19.12
C GLY A 107 12.64 -15.60 -19.02
N GLU A 108 13.42 -16.59 -19.45
CA GLU A 108 13.04 -18.01 -19.35
C GLU A 108 13.47 -18.58 -17.99
N GLU A 109 12.57 -19.37 -17.37
CA GLU A 109 12.81 -20.15 -16.14
C GLU A 109 13.58 -19.38 -15.06
N GLU A 110 14.76 -19.88 -14.65
CA GLU A 110 15.60 -19.32 -13.60
C GLU A 110 16.26 -17.98 -13.98
N TYR A 111 16.38 -17.69 -15.27
CA TYR A 111 16.88 -16.40 -15.76
C TYR A 111 15.80 -15.32 -15.80
N ASN A 112 14.56 -15.66 -15.43
CA ASN A 112 13.48 -14.69 -15.27
C ASN A 112 13.73 -13.84 -14.02
N ILE A 113 13.72 -12.52 -14.18
CA ILE A 113 13.97 -11.54 -13.11
C ILE A 113 13.20 -11.92 -11.85
N ASP A 114 11.92 -12.30 -11.92
CA ASP A 114 11.24 -13.02 -10.84
C ASP A 114 10.14 -13.90 -11.42
N PRO A 115 10.24 -15.24 -11.34
CA PRO A 115 9.21 -16.12 -11.84
C PRO A 115 7.93 -16.09 -10.97
N ALA A 116 7.97 -15.53 -9.75
CA ALA A 116 6.75 -15.36 -8.93
C ALA A 116 5.77 -14.33 -9.50
N VAL A 117 6.20 -13.49 -10.45
CA VAL A 117 5.37 -12.49 -11.11
C VAL A 117 5.38 -12.74 -12.62
N ILE A 118 4.22 -12.91 -13.24
CA ILE A 118 4.09 -12.98 -14.70
C ILE A 118 3.60 -11.62 -15.20
N ALA A 119 4.19 -11.17 -16.31
CA ALA A 119 3.65 -10.10 -17.14
C ALA A 119 3.46 -10.68 -18.54
N ALA A 120 2.31 -10.47 -19.17
CA ALA A 120 2.01 -11.01 -20.49
C ALA A 120 1.22 -10.01 -21.32
N ARG A 121 1.54 -9.91 -22.60
CA ARG A 121 0.69 -9.24 -23.58
C ARG A 121 -0.31 -10.26 -24.08
N ALA A 122 -1.60 -10.00 -23.88
CA ALA A 122 -2.65 -10.93 -24.21
C ALA A 122 -3.71 -10.31 -25.13
N THR A 123 -4.42 -11.18 -25.84
CA THR A 123 -5.47 -10.83 -26.77
C THR A 123 -6.79 -11.47 -26.34
N ILE A 124 -7.85 -10.68 -26.33
CA ILE A 124 -9.22 -11.16 -26.10
C ILE A 124 -10.06 -10.85 -27.33
N THR A 125 -10.70 -11.87 -27.86
CA THR A 125 -11.66 -11.77 -28.95
C THR A 125 -13.08 -11.90 -28.42
N ARG A 126 -13.99 -11.11 -28.98
CA ARG A 126 -15.42 -11.24 -28.74
C ARG A 126 -16.20 -11.07 -30.03
N ARG A 127 -17.22 -11.91 -30.18
CA ARG A 127 -18.16 -11.85 -31.30
C ARG A 127 -19.39 -11.06 -30.90
N ILE A 128 -19.69 -10.00 -31.66
CA ILE A 128 -20.88 -9.19 -31.47
C ILE A 128 -21.66 -9.17 -32.78
N GLY A 129 -22.78 -9.90 -32.78
CA GLY A 129 -23.53 -10.20 -34.00
C GLY A 129 -22.69 -10.99 -35.00
N LYS A 130 -22.49 -10.42 -36.19
CA LYS A 130 -21.67 -11.03 -37.26
C LYS A 130 -20.20 -10.56 -37.27
N ARG A 131 -19.80 -9.63 -36.41
CA ARG A 131 -18.44 -9.08 -36.37
C ARG A 131 -17.65 -9.65 -35.20
N VAL A 132 -16.36 -9.90 -35.44
CA VAL A 132 -15.39 -10.27 -34.41
C VAL A 132 -14.56 -9.03 -34.09
N TYR A 133 -14.42 -8.74 -32.81
CA TYR A 133 -13.59 -7.65 -32.31
C TYR A 133 -12.48 -8.25 -31.45
N THR A 134 -11.28 -7.70 -31.65
CA THR A 134 -10.07 -8.12 -30.95
C THR A 134 -9.59 -6.97 -30.09
N HIS A 135 -9.29 -7.27 -28.83
CA HIS A 135 -8.82 -6.31 -27.84
C HIS A 135 -7.49 -6.77 -27.27
N GLN A 136 -6.55 -5.84 -27.11
CA GLN A 136 -5.27 -6.10 -26.46
C GLN A 136 -5.34 -5.72 -24.98
N VAL A 137 -4.65 -6.49 -24.15
CA VAL A 137 -4.62 -6.32 -22.70
C VAL A 137 -3.21 -6.63 -22.18
N MET A 138 -2.76 -5.85 -21.19
CA MET A 138 -1.59 -6.22 -20.39
C MET A 138 -2.05 -7.02 -19.17
N VAL A 139 -1.61 -8.27 -19.05
CA VAL A 139 -1.90 -9.14 -17.91
C VAL A 139 -0.68 -9.15 -16.99
N ILE A 140 -0.89 -8.88 -15.70
CA ILE A 140 0.19 -8.87 -14.70
C ILE A 140 -0.31 -9.60 -13.46
N GLY A 141 0.42 -10.56 -12.93
CA GLY A 141 -0.04 -11.20 -11.70
C GLY A 141 0.98 -12.13 -11.08
N HIS A 142 0.59 -12.70 -9.96
CA HIS A 142 1.44 -13.65 -9.24
C HIS A 142 1.23 -15.05 -9.79
N GLU A 143 2.32 -15.79 -9.94
CA GLU A 143 2.31 -17.21 -10.28
C GLU A 143 2.90 -18.00 -9.11
N LYS A 144 2.08 -18.88 -8.54
CA LYS A 144 2.48 -19.72 -7.41
C LYS A 144 3.31 -20.91 -7.87
N GLY A 145 3.02 -21.42 -9.06
CA GLY A 145 3.52 -22.69 -9.55
C GLY A 145 2.91 -23.88 -8.80
N HIS A 146 2.98 -25.07 -9.41
CA HIS A 146 2.55 -26.32 -8.79
C HIS A 146 3.73 -27.01 -8.11
N GLY A 147 4.06 -26.60 -6.88
CA GLY A 147 5.22 -27.13 -6.15
C GLY A 147 6.56 -26.57 -6.62
N GLU A 148 6.55 -25.45 -7.34
CA GLU A 148 7.75 -24.79 -7.84
C GLU A 148 8.33 -23.88 -6.75
N GLU A 149 9.27 -24.40 -5.93
CA GLU A 149 9.92 -23.62 -4.86
C GLU A 149 10.56 -22.33 -5.37
N PHE A 150 11.07 -22.32 -6.61
CA PHE A 150 11.70 -21.16 -7.24
C PHE A 150 10.74 -19.97 -7.41
N ARG A 151 9.42 -20.18 -7.40
CA ARG A 151 8.39 -19.12 -7.41
C ARG A 151 7.99 -18.62 -6.02
N ASN A 152 8.58 -19.15 -4.95
CA ASN A 152 8.34 -18.71 -3.57
C ASN A 152 6.84 -18.72 -3.20
N GLY A 153 6.06 -19.65 -3.76
CA GLY A 153 4.61 -19.72 -3.58
C GLY A 153 3.84 -18.47 -4.02
N GLY A 154 4.36 -17.72 -4.99
CA GLY A 154 3.78 -16.45 -5.46
C GLY A 154 4.17 -15.23 -4.63
N SER A 155 5.11 -15.37 -3.69
CA SER A 155 5.65 -14.25 -2.92
C SER A 155 6.66 -13.47 -3.77
N ALA A 156 6.22 -12.33 -4.32
CA ALA A 156 7.04 -11.51 -5.20
C ALA A 156 8.23 -10.89 -4.46
N LYS A 157 9.41 -11.00 -5.07
CA LYS A 157 10.62 -10.28 -4.66
C LYS A 157 10.56 -8.83 -5.15
N PRO A 158 11.41 -7.92 -4.65
CA PRO A 158 11.39 -6.51 -5.05
C PRO A 158 11.47 -6.31 -6.57
N TRP A 159 12.33 -7.05 -7.27
CA TRP A 159 12.48 -6.95 -8.72
C TRP A 159 11.31 -7.57 -9.51
N GLY A 160 10.55 -8.50 -8.94
CA GLY A 160 9.26 -8.95 -9.51
C GLY A 160 8.22 -7.84 -9.52
N ASN A 161 8.16 -7.07 -8.42
CA ASN A 161 7.32 -5.87 -8.34
C ASN A 161 7.82 -4.76 -9.28
N GLU A 162 9.13 -4.63 -9.49
CA GLU A 162 9.70 -3.71 -10.49
C GLU A 162 9.28 -4.12 -11.91
N LYS A 163 9.38 -5.42 -12.24
CA LYS A 163 8.90 -5.97 -13.51
C LYS A 163 7.43 -5.64 -13.75
N ALA A 164 6.58 -5.82 -12.74
CA ALA A 164 5.18 -5.42 -12.81
C ALA A 164 5.01 -3.93 -13.13
N LEU A 165 5.72 -3.05 -12.41
CA LEU A 165 5.68 -1.60 -12.66
C LEU A 165 6.11 -1.23 -14.08
N ARG A 166 7.20 -1.84 -14.57
CA ARG A 166 7.70 -1.61 -15.92
C ARG A 166 6.64 -1.92 -16.97
N PHE A 167 5.98 -3.07 -16.88
CA PHE A 167 4.95 -3.45 -17.87
C PHE A 167 3.62 -2.70 -17.69
N MET A 168 3.30 -2.21 -16.48
CA MET A 168 2.21 -1.25 -16.31
C MET A 168 2.47 0.07 -17.08
N GLN A 169 3.71 0.54 -17.12
CA GLN A 169 4.09 1.74 -17.89
C GLN A 169 4.05 1.49 -19.40
N VAL A 170 4.41 0.28 -19.85
CA VAL A 170 4.23 -0.14 -21.25
C VAL A 170 2.75 -0.10 -21.62
N ALA A 171 1.88 -0.69 -20.80
CA ALA A 171 0.43 -0.67 -21.03
C ALA A 171 -0.13 0.76 -21.10
N GLU A 172 0.33 1.66 -20.22
CA GLU A 172 -0.03 3.08 -20.27
C GLU A 172 0.44 3.76 -21.57
N THR A 173 1.61 3.38 -22.09
CA THR A 173 2.16 3.94 -23.33
C THR A 173 1.38 3.46 -24.55
N GLU A 174 1.01 2.18 -24.58
CA GLU A 174 0.21 1.57 -25.64
C GLU A 174 -1.29 1.93 -25.55
N GLY A 175 -1.75 2.44 -24.40
CA GLY A 175 -3.15 2.81 -24.19
C GLY A 175 -4.09 1.63 -23.96
N ILE A 176 -3.57 0.47 -23.55
CA ILE A 176 -4.33 -0.77 -23.32
C ILE A 176 -4.66 -0.97 -21.83
N PRO A 177 -5.79 -1.61 -21.50
CA PRO A 177 -6.15 -1.89 -20.10
C PRO A 177 -5.20 -2.92 -19.48
N ILE A 178 -5.14 -2.89 -18.14
CA ILE A 178 -4.32 -3.79 -17.33
C ILE A 178 -5.25 -4.72 -16.53
N HIS A 179 -5.05 -6.03 -16.64
CA HIS A 179 -5.68 -7.03 -15.77
C HIS A 179 -4.66 -7.53 -14.76
N THR A 180 -4.93 -7.32 -13.46
CA THR A 180 -4.06 -7.80 -12.39
C THR A 180 -4.61 -9.04 -11.69
N TYR A 181 -3.78 -10.07 -11.49
CA TYR A 181 -4.17 -11.29 -10.77
C TYR A 181 -3.36 -11.44 -9.49
N ILE A 182 -4.04 -11.43 -8.35
CA ILE A 182 -3.45 -11.42 -7.01
C ILE A 182 -3.55 -12.82 -6.40
N PHE A 183 -2.45 -13.55 -6.52
CA PHE A 183 -2.27 -14.94 -6.11
C PHE A 183 -1.03 -15.03 -5.22
N THR A 184 -0.99 -14.20 -4.17
CA THR A 184 0.17 -14.06 -3.31
C THR A 184 -0.18 -14.16 -1.82
N PRO A 185 0.57 -14.96 -1.03
CA PRO A 185 0.41 -15.00 0.42
C PRO A 185 0.98 -13.74 1.09
N GLY A 186 1.78 -12.94 0.37
CA GLY A 186 2.46 -11.75 0.84
C GLY A 186 3.70 -11.45 0.01
N ALA A 187 4.32 -10.29 0.20
CA ALA A 187 5.59 -10.00 -0.48
C ALA A 187 6.72 -10.80 0.17
N TYR A 188 7.73 -11.15 -0.63
CA TYR A 188 8.92 -11.81 -0.11
C TYR A 188 9.61 -10.89 0.91
N PRO A 189 9.92 -11.36 2.14
CA PRO A 189 10.18 -10.47 3.26
C PRO A 189 11.61 -9.93 3.33
N ILE A 190 12.50 -10.39 2.44
CA ILE A 190 13.89 -9.93 2.36
C ILE A 190 13.98 -8.54 1.71
N GLU A 191 14.76 -7.67 2.35
CA GLU A 191 15.06 -6.29 1.94
C GLU A 191 16.32 -6.19 1.09
N ASP A 192 16.41 -7.00 0.03
CA ASP A 192 17.44 -6.83 -1.00
C ASP A 192 17.14 -5.60 -1.84
N TYR A 193 18.18 -4.93 -2.36
CA TYR A 193 17.99 -3.75 -3.21
C TYR A 193 17.05 -4.08 -4.38
N PRO A 194 16.00 -3.26 -4.64
CA PRO A 194 15.73 -1.94 -4.09
C PRO A 194 14.88 -1.85 -2.80
N GLY A 195 14.55 -2.97 -2.18
CA GLY A 195 13.72 -3.10 -0.97
C GLY A 195 12.28 -3.44 -1.29
N ALA A 196 11.69 -4.38 -0.54
CA ALA A 196 10.31 -4.83 -0.76
C ALA A 196 9.34 -3.67 -0.49
N ALA A 197 9.51 -2.97 0.64
CA ALA A 197 8.67 -1.82 0.97
C ALA A 197 8.78 -0.70 -0.08
N GLN A 198 10.00 -0.37 -0.48
CA GLN A 198 10.27 0.75 -1.39
C GLN A 198 9.68 0.47 -2.77
N GLN A 199 9.79 -0.76 -3.27
CA GLN A 199 9.21 -1.09 -4.56
C GLN A 199 7.68 -1.12 -4.52
N ILE A 200 7.06 -1.68 -3.47
CA ILE A 200 5.59 -1.63 -3.30
C ILE A 200 5.11 -0.17 -3.26
N ALA A 201 5.81 0.71 -2.54
CA ALA A 201 5.47 2.13 -2.47
C ALA A 201 5.54 2.82 -3.85
N ARG A 202 6.56 2.50 -4.66
CA ARG A 202 6.70 3.00 -6.04
C ARG A 202 5.57 2.51 -6.93
N ASN A 203 5.22 1.22 -6.83
CA ASN A 203 4.12 0.65 -7.59
C ASN A 203 2.81 1.34 -7.26
N LEU A 204 2.44 1.43 -5.98
CA LEU A 204 1.23 2.12 -5.53
C LEU A 204 1.18 3.58 -6.01
N TYR A 205 2.30 4.30 -5.91
CA TYR A 205 2.39 5.69 -6.37
C TYR A 205 2.20 5.83 -7.89
N ALA A 206 2.74 4.89 -8.68
CA ALA A 206 2.57 4.86 -10.13
C ALA A 206 1.14 4.48 -10.51
N MET A 207 0.59 3.41 -9.95
CA MET A 207 -0.77 2.91 -10.20
C MET A 207 -1.84 3.95 -9.90
N ALA A 208 -1.67 4.72 -8.83
CA ALA A 208 -2.52 5.86 -8.48
C ALA A 208 -2.65 6.90 -9.62
N GLY A 209 -1.72 6.90 -10.58
CA GLY A 209 -1.69 7.84 -11.69
C GLY A 209 -1.69 7.28 -13.10
N LEU A 210 -1.82 5.96 -13.29
CA LEU A 210 -1.83 5.34 -14.62
C LEU A 210 -3.04 5.83 -15.43
N ARG A 211 -2.83 6.21 -16.69
CA ARG A 211 -3.88 6.76 -17.56
C ARG A 211 -4.77 5.71 -18.22
N VAL A 212 -4.51 4.43 -17.99
CA VAL A 212 -5.30 3.29 -18.50
C VAL A 212 -6.13 2.64 -17.39
N PRO A 213 -7.25 1.97 -17.73
CA PRO A 213 -8.03 1.20 -16.77
C PRO A 213 -7.26 0.02 -16.17
N ILE A 214 -7.46 -0.21 -14.88
CA ILE A 214 -6.90 -1.35 -14.14
C ILE A 214 -8.04 -2.16 -13.52
N ILE A 215 -8.08 -3.46 -13.81
CA ILE A 215 -9.05 -4.40 -13.27
C ILE A 215 -8.28 -5.46 -12.48
N SER A 216 -8.59 -5.61 -11.19
CA SER A 216 -7.89 -6.55 -10.31
C SER A 216 -8.75 -7.75 -9.95
N PHE A 217 -8.17 -8.94 -9.93
CA PHE A 217 -8.78 -10.22 -9.61
C PHE A 217 -8.03 -10.87 -8.44
N ILE A 218 -8.70 -11.03 -7.30
CA ILE A 218 -8.10 -11.52 -6.07
C ILE A 218 -8.47 -13.00 -5.84
N SER A 219 -7.46 -13.87 -5.75
CA SER A 219 -7.58 -15.26 -5.27
C SER A 219 -6.91 -15.41 -3.91
N GLU A 220 -5.63 -15.03 -3.81
CA GLU A 220 -4.90 -14.97 -2.56
C GLU A 220 -4.36 -13.56 -2.38
N GLY A 221 -4.94 -12.79 -1.46
CA GLY A 221 -4.56 -11.42 -1.20
C GLY A 221 -3.84 -11.27 0.14
N GLY A 222 -2.52 -11.43 0.16
CA GLY A 222 -1.69 -11.20 1.34
C GLY A 222 -1.19 -9.76 1.52
N SER A 223 -1.84 -8.99 2.40
CA SER A 223 -1.32 -7.74 2.97
C SER A 223 -0.76 -6.74 1.92
N GLY A 224 0.39 -6.12 2.19
CA GLY A 224 1.08 -5.22 1.27
C GLY A 224 1.58 -5.86 -0.02
N GLY A 225 1.79 -7.18 -0.05
CA GLY A 225 2.16 -7.89 -1.28
C GLY A 225 1.01 -7.90 -2.29
N ALA A 226 -0.21 -8.10 -1.81
CA ALA A 226 -1.41 -7.97 -2.65
C ALA A 226 -1.57 -6.55 -3.21
N GLU A 227 -1.36 -5.54 -2.37
CA GLU A 227 -1.50 -4.13 -2.77
C GLU A 227 -0.43 -3.68 -3.78
N ALA A 228 0.71 -4.38 -3.88
CA ALA A 228 1.78 -4.07 -4.83
C ALA A 228 1.29 -4.00 -6.29
N ILE A 229 0.24 -4.75 -6.63
CA ILE A 229 -0.45 -4.71 -7.93
C ILE A 229 -1.98 -4.62 -7.80
N GLY A 230 -2.49 -4.29 -6.61
CA GLY A 230 -3.92 -4.36 -6.27
C GLY A 230 -4.69 -3.04 -6.29
N LEU A 231 -4.02 -1.92 -6.51
CA LEU A 231 -4.68 -0.64 -6.73
C LEU A 231 -5.38 -0.64 -8.11
N ALA A 232 -6.72 -0.66 -8.13
CA ALA A 232 -7.49 -0.82 -9.37
C ALA A 232 -8.79 -0.01 -9.43
N ASP A 233 -9.24 0.27 -10.65
CA ASP A 233 -10.52 0.95 -10.91
C ASP A 233 -11.70 0.04 -10.57
N LEU A 234 -11.55 -1.27 -10.77
CA LEU A 234 -12.48 -2.31 -10.32
C LEU A 234 -11.70 -3.47 -9.69
N ARG A 235 -12.14 -3.91 -8.51
CA ARG A 235 -11.53 -4.98 -7.71
C ARG A 235 -12.54 -6.11 -7.57
N LEU A 236 -12.25 -7.23 -8.21
CA LEU A 236 -13.02 -8.46 -8.14
C LEU A 236 -12.29 -9.48 -7.28
N MET A 237 -13.05 -10.37 -6.66
CA MET A 237 -12.50 -11.45 -5.85
C MET A 237 -13.22 -12.74 -6.19
N PHE A 238 -12.48 -13.83 -6.33
CA PHE A 238 -13.09 -15.15 -6.51
C PHE A 238 -13.78 -15.59 -5.22
N SER A 239 -14.90 -16.31 -5.31
CA SER A 239 -15.73 -16.66 -4.15
C SER A 239 -14.99 -17.45 -3.08
N HIS A 240 -14.03 -18.30 -3.49
CA HIS A 240 -13.22 -19.09 -2.57
C HIS A 240 -11.85 -18.47 -2.29
N GLY A 241 -11.57 -17.30 -2.86
CA GLY A 241 -10.40 -16.53 -2.53
C GLY A 241 -10.42 -16.02 -1.09
N TYR A 242 -9.26 -15.63 -0.58
CA TYR A 242 -9.15 -14.85 0.65
C TYR A 242 -8.39 -13.55 0.41
N TYR A 243 -8.74 -12.50 1.18
CA TYR A 243 -8.02 -11.24 1.19
C TYR A 243 -7.88 -10.78 2.64
N SER A 244 -6.64 -10.57 3.09
CA SER A 244 -6.34 -10.35 4.50
C SER A 244 -5.16 -9.40 4.69
N VAL A 245 -5.13 -8.76 5.87
CA VAL A 245 -4.04 -7.90 6.35
C VAL A 245 -2.79 -8.66 6.77
N ILE A 246 -2.95 -9.92 7.15
CA ILE A 246 -1.90 -10.82 7.58
C ILE A 246 -2.40 -12.26 7.41
N SER A 247 -1.50 -13.23 7.31
CA SER A 247 -1.89 -14.64 7.35
C SER A 247 -2.54 -14.98 8.70
N PRO A 248 -3.50 -15.93 8.77
CA PRO A 248 -4.07 -16.37 10.05
C PRO A 248 -3.02 -16.85 11.04
N GLU A 249 -1.97 -17.51 10.56
CA GLU A 249 -0.83 -17.98 11.34
C GLU A 249 -0.04 -16.81 11.95
N GLY A 250 0.21 -15.76 11.14
CA GLY A 250 0.89 -14.55 11.60
C GLY A 250 0.05 -13.75 12.60
N ALA A 251 -1.27 -13.67 12.41
CA ALA A 251 -2.16 -13.05 13.39
C ALA A 251 -2.15 -13.80 14.73
N ALA A 252 -2.25 -15.13 14.68
CA ALA A 252 -2.23 -15.97 15.87
C ALA A 252 -0.89 -15.90 16.62
N ALA A 253 0.24 -15.81 15.91
CA ALA A 253 1.55 -15.57 16.52
C ALA A 253 1.62 -14.23 17.28
N ILE A 254 1.04 -13.16 16.71
CA ILE A 254 0.99 -11.83 17.33
C ILE A 254 0.05 -11.81 18.53
N GLU A 255 -1.18 -12.33 18.38
CA GLU A 255 -2.19 -12.32 19.44
C GLU A 255 -1.82 -13.23 20.61
N GLY A 256 -1.28 -14.41 20.31
CA GLY A 256 -0.81 -15.37 21.31
C GLY A 256 0.51 -14.97 21.98
N LYS A 257 1.18 -13.90 21.51
CA LYS A 257 2.54 -13.51 21.94
C LYS A 257 3.52 -14.69 21.97
N VAL A 258 3.35 -15.58 21.00
CA VAL A 258 4.11 -16.84 20.89
C VAL A 258 5.59 -16.50 20.78
N LYS A 259 6.49 -17.15 21.52
CA LYS A 259 7.93 -16.83 21.40
C LYS A 259 8.50 -17.42 20.11
N GLU A 260 9.68 -16.95 19.74
CA GLU A 260 10.38 -17.47 18.56
C GLU A 260 10.71 -18.96 18.74
N GLY A 261 10.37 -19.79 17.75
CA GLY A 261 10.56 -21.26 17.79
C GLY A 261 9.41 -22.06 18.40
N GLU A 262 8.42 -21.41 19.02
CA GLU A 262 7.23 -22.08 19.55
C GLU A 262 6.16 -22.26 18.46
N LYS A 263 5.47 -23.42 18.46
CA LYS A 263 4.35 -23.67 17.54
C LYS A 263 3.12 -22.88 17.96
N VAL A 264 2.44 -22.28 16.99
CA VAL A 264 1.17 -21.58 17.20
C VAL A 264 0.04 -22.60 17.39
N PRO A 265 -0.79 -22.50 18.45
CA PRO A 265 -1.93 -23.40 18.65
C PRO A 265 -2.93 -23.34 17.50
N LEU A 266 -3.40 -24.50 17.03
CA LEU A 266 -4.36 -24.59 15.91
C LEU A 266 -5.67 -23.86 16.21
N ASP A 267 -6.21 -24.00 17.41
CA ASP A 267 -7.46 -23.31 17.82
C ASP A 267 -7.34 -21.79 17.71
N LEU A 268 -6.15 -21.24 18.00
CA LEU A 268 -5.90 -19.82 17.89
C LEU A 268 -5.81 -19.37 16.42
N ILE A 269 -5.28 -20.22 15.53
CA ILE A 269 -5.27 -19.97 14.09
C ILE A 269 -6.70 -19.95 13.54
N HIS A 270 -7.53 -20.93 13.93
CA HIS A 270 -8.95 -20.97 13.56
C HIS A 270 -9.69 -19.72 14.04
N PHE A 271 -9.48 -19.34 15.30
CA PHE A 271 -10.05 -18.13 15.87
C PHE A 271 -9.62 -16.88 15.07
N CYS A 272 -8.32 -16.71 14.81
CA CYS A 272 -7.82 -15.55 14.06
C CYS A 272 -8.36 -15.53 12.61
N ALA A 273 -8.41 -16.67 11.93
CA ALA A 273 -8.98 -16.76 10.59
C ALA A 273 -10.44 -16.26 10.53
N GLN A 274 -11.24 -16.57 11.55
CA GLN A 274 -12.64 -16.10 11.67
C GLN A 274 -12.75 -14.62 12.03
N GLN A 275 -11.87 -14.12 12.90
CA GLN A 275 -11.90 -12.73 13.36
C GLN A 275 -11.41 -11.74 12.30
N LEU A 276 -10.51 -12.16 11.40
CA LEU A 276 -9.92 -11.31 10.37
C LEU A 276 -10.85 -10.97 9.20
N LYS A 277 -12.02 -11.63 9.09
CA LYS A 277 -13.02 -11.38 8.05
C LYS A 277 -12.48 -11.53 6.62
N ILE A 278 -11.76 -12.62 6.36
CA ILE A 278 -10.92 -12.80 5.17
C ILE A 278 -11.67 -13.24 3.90
N THR A 279 -12.93 -13.69 4.01
CA THR A 279 -13.67 -14.29 2.88
C THR A 279 -14.13 -13.24 1.87
N ALA A 280 -14.48 -13.67 0.65
CA ALA A 280 -14.98 -12.77 -0.39
C ALA A 280 -16.28 -12.04 0.02
N ILE A 281 -17.20 -12.74 0.69
CA ILE A 281 -18.46 -12.16 1.17
C ILE A 281 -18.21 -11.06 2.21
N GLU A 282 -17.28 -11.30 3.12
CA GLU A 282 -16.92 -10.32 4.15
C GLU A 282 -16.23 -9.10 3.53
N ASN A 283 -15.26 -9.30 2.63
CA ASN A 283 -14.60 -8.21 1.92
C ASN A 283 -15.57 -7.37 1.07
N LEU A 284 -16.58 -7.99 0.46
CA LEU A 284 -17.64 -7.26 -0.25
C LEU A 284 -18.45 -6.38 0.71
N LYS A 285 -18.83 -6.91 1.89
CA LYS A 285 -19.54 -6.14 2.93
C LYS A 285 -18.71 -4.98 3.47
N LEU A 286 -17.39 -5.18 3.60
CA LEU A 286 -16.45 -4.13 4.01
C LEU A 286 -16.21 -3.08 2.91
N GLY A 287 -16.64 -3.34 1.67
CA GLY A 287 -16.42 -2.48 0.52
C GLY A 287 -14.96 -2.41 0.07
N THR A 288 -14.13 -3.39 0.46
CA THR A 288 -12.73 -3.46 0.02
C THR A 288 -12.61 -4.03 -1.39
N ILE A 289 -13.62 -4.79 -1.83
CA ILE A 289 -13.80 -5.28 -3.20
C ILE A 289 -15.14 -4.78 -3.75
N ASP A 290 -15.28 -4.76 -5.07
CA ASP A 290 -16.47 -4.28 -5.77
C ASP A 290 -17.42 -5.41 -6.18
N ARG A 291 -16.90 -6.60 -6.51
CA ARG A 291 -17.70 -7.75 -6.99
C ARG A 291 -17.07 -9.10 -6.68
N ILE A 292 -17.90 -10.11 -6.46
CA ILE A 292 -17.48 -11.52 -6.31
C ILE A 292 -17.68 -12.26 -7.64
N ILE A 293 -16.70 -13.07 -8.03
CA ILE A 293 -16.79 -14.02 -9.15
C ILE A 293 -17.04 -15.40 -8.55
N GLN A 294 -18.17 -16.01 -8.90
CA GLN A 294 -18.55 -17.30 -8.34
C GLN A 294 -17.74 -18.44 -8.97
N GLU A 295 -17.22 -19.30 -8.10
CA GLU A 295 -16.46 -20.49 -8.46
C GLU A 295 -17.30 -21.76 -8.30
N PRO A 296 -16.89 -22.88 -8.92
CA PRO A 296 -17.44 -24.21 -8.65
C PRO A 296 -17.21 -24.63 -7.19
N PRO A 297 -17.91 -25.68 -6.72
CA PRO A 297 -17.73 -26.22 -5.37
C PRO A 297 -16.26 -26.53 -5.05
N LEU A 298 -15.83 -26.10 -3.87
CA LEU A 298 -14.46 -26.15 -3.37
C LEU A 298 -13.42 -25.38 -4.20
N GLY A 299 -13.84 -24.40 -5.00
CA GLY A 299 -12.97 -23.53 -5.79
C GLY A 299 -12.53 -24.14 -7.12
N ALA A 300 -12.20 -23.26 -8.07
CA ALA A 300 -11.82 -23.67 -9.43
C ALA A 300 -10.42 -24.33 -9.50
N ARG A 301 -10.34 -25.37 -10.32
CA ARG A 301 -9.13 -26.13 -10.66
C ARG A 301 -8.83 -25.98 -12.15
N ARG A 302 -7.70 -26.53 -12.59
CA ARG A 302 -7.22 -26.45 -13.97
C ARG A 302 -8.20 -27.02 -15.02
N ASP A 303 -9.03 -27.98 -14.64
CA ASP A 303 -9.97 -28.68 -15.51
C ASP A 303 -11.40 -28.09 -15.50
N ASP A 304 -11.65 -27.02 -14.75
CA ASP A 304 -12.97 -26.37 -14.67
C ASP A 304 -13.19 -25.41 -15.86
N TYR A 305 -13.27 -25.94 -17.09
CA TYR A 305 -13.44 -25.16 -18.32
C TYR A 305 -14.69 -24.25 -18.34
N GLU A 306 -15.79 -24.69 -17.72
CA GLU A 306 -17.00 -23.88 -17.58
C GLU A 306 -16.74 -22.60 -16.76
N PHE A 307 -15.92 -22.71 -15.71
CA PHE A 307 -15.52 -21.57 -14.91
C PHE A 307 -14.65 -20.59 -15.71
N PHE A 308 -13.69 -21.07 -16.50
CA PHE A 308 -12.86 -20.19 -17.34
C PHE A 308 -13.69 -19.45 -18.40
N ASN A 309 -14.71 -20.09 -18.98
CA ASN A 309 -15.66 -19.44 -19.88
C ASN A 309 -16.44 -18.33 -19.17
N LEU A 310 -16.91 -18.57 -17.95
CA LEU A 310 -17.57 -17.55 -17.12
C LEU A 310 -16.60 -16.42 -16.76
N LEU A 311 -15.37 -16.74 -16.42
CA LEU A 311 -14.32 -15.78 -16.10
C LEU A 311 -14.01 -14.86 -17.31
N LYS A 312 -13.92 -15.40 -18.52
CA LYS A 312 -13.75 -14.60 -19.75
C LYS A 312 -14.86 -13.57 -19.92
N GLN A 313 -16.11 -13.97 -19.70
CA GLN A 313 -17.26 -13.07 -19.79
C GLN A 313 -17.20 -11.97 -18.72
N GLU A 314 -16.87 -12.35 -17.49
CA GLU A 314 -16.79 -11.40 -16.37
C GLU A 314 -15.63 -10.41 -16.51
N ILE A 315 -14.49 -10.83 -17.07
CA ILE A 315 -13.35 -9.94 -17.39
C ILE A 315 -13.74 -8.89 -18.43
N ILE A 316 -14.36 -9.32 -19.54
CA ILE A 316 -14.82 -8.40 -20.59
C ILE A 316 -15.83 -7.41 -20.01
N ARG A 317 -16.78 -7.90 -19.21
CA ARG A 317 -17.80 -7.09 -18.55
C ARG A 317 -17.20 -6.08 -17.57
N ALA A 318 -16.29 -6.51 -16.71
CA ALA A 318 -15.56 -5.65 -15.77
C ALA A 318 -14.81 -4.53 -16.50
N THR A 319 -14.13 -4.86 -17.60
CA THR A 319 -13.37 -3.90 -18.39
C THR A 319 -14.31 -2.90 -19.07
N ASP A 320 -15.35 -3.40 -19.74
CA ASP A 320 -16.39 -2.57 -20.37
C ASP A 320 -17.04 -1.60 -19.38
N GLU A 321 -17.32 -2.04 -18.15
CA GLU A 321 -17.91 -1.23 -17.08
C GLU A 321 -17.03 0.00 -16.78
N VAL A 322 -15.71 -0.19 -16.60
CA VAL A 322 -14.78 0.91 -16.31
C VAL A 322 -14.74 1.90 -17.47
N TYR A 323 -14.59 1.42 -18.71
CA TYR A 323 -14.61 2.26 -19.92
C TYR A 323 -15.92 3.04 -20.07
N LEU A 324 -17.08 2.36 -19.98
CA LEU A 324 -18.39 2.99 -20.08
C LEU A 324 -18.63 4.04 -19.00
N SER A 325 -18.02 3.86 -17.83
CA SER A 325 -18.16 4.80 -16.73
C SER A 325 -17.52 6.16 -17.04
N VAL A 326 -16.44 6.20 -17.83
CA VAL A 326 -15.69 7.44 -18.13
C VAL A 326 -16.06 8.05 -19.47
N LYS A 327 -16.50 7.21 -20.42
CA LYS A 327 -16.92 7.64 -21.75
C LYS A 327 -18.10 8.58 -21.69
N SER A 328 -18.07 9.63 -22.52
CA SER A 328 -19.27 10.45 -22.73
C SER A 328 -20.26 9.67 -23.57
N LEU A 329 -21.21 9.01 -22.91
CA LEU A 329 -22.29 8.30 -23.58
C LEU A 329 -23.27 9.30 -24.18
N SER A 330 -23.74 9.04 -25.40
CA SER A 330 -24.91 9.74 -25.94
C SER A 330 -26.11 9.51 -25.02
N ARG A 331 -27.02 10.48 -24.92
CA ARG A 331 -28.22 10.40 -24.05
C ARG A 331 -29.05 9.12 -24.29
N LEU A 332 -29.04 8.60 -25.51
CA LEU A 332 -29.69 7.35 -25.91
C LEU A 332 -29.00 6.11 -25.33
N ARG A 333 -27.66 6.03 -25.41
CA ARG A 333 -26.87 4.91 -24.90
C ARG A 333 -26.91 4.84 -23.36
N ALA A 334 -26.91 5.99 -22.70
CA ALA A 334 -27.09 6.08 -21.25
C ALA A 334 -28.48 5.59 -20.79
N ARG A 335 -29.55 5.87 -21.57
CA ARG A 335 -30.90 5.37 -21.30
C ARG A 335 -31.02 3.85 -21.53
N GLN A 336 -30.40 3.32 -22.59
CA GLN A 336 -30.40 1.87 -22.88
C GLN A 336 -29.72 1.06 -21.75
N LEU A 337 -28.55 1.51 -21.29
CA LEU A 337 -27.81 0.89 -20.20
C LEU A 337 -28.58 0.96 -18.86
N LYS A 338 -29.35 2.02 -18.64
CA LYS A 338 -30.21 2.16 -17.45
C LYS A 338 -31.44 1.25 -17.48
N LYS A 339 -31.91 0.85 -18.68
CA LYS A 339 -33.11 0.02 -18.87
C LYS A 339 -32.81 -1.49 -18.83
N ASN A 340 -31.68 -1.92 -19.39
CA ASN A 340 -31.27 -3.34 -19.40
C ASN A 340 -30.39 -3.73 -18.20
N GLY A 341 -29.88 -2.75 -17.46
CA GLY A 341 -28.89 -2.97 -16.41
C GLY A 341 -27.51 -3.35 -16.97
N LEU A 342 -26.46 -3.22 -16.14
CA LEU A 342 -25.07 -3.60 -16.47
C LEU A 342 -24.86 -5.13 -16.62
N LYS A 343 -25.93 -5.93 -16.71
CA LYS A 343 -25.86 -7.40 -16.82
C LYS A 343 -25.62 -7.88 -18.25
N ASP A 344 -25.94 -7.06 -19.25
CA ASP A 344 -25.96 -7.48 -20.66
C ASP A 344 -25.00 -6.67 -21.54
N THR A 345 -23.85 -6.26 -20.99
CA THR A 345 -22.84 -5.48 -21.73
C THR A 345 -22.04 -6.33 -22.72
N THR A 346 -22.04 -7.66 -22.56
CA THR A 346 -21.35 -8.60 -23.46
C THR A 346 -21.85 -8.50 -24.90
N ASN A 347 -23.11 -8.11 -25.09
CA ASN A 347 -23.74 -7.94 -26.40
C ASN A 347 -23.49 -6.57 -27.05
N ILE A 348 -22.76 -5.66 -26.39
CA ILE A 348 -22.52 -4.30 -26.87
C ILE A 348 -21.02 -4.10 -27.11
N TYR A 349 -20.67 -3.57 -28.28
CA TYR A 349 -19.27 -3.24 -28.56
C TYR A 349 -18.84 -1.99 -27.79
N VAL A 350 -17.84 -2.14 -26.94
CA VAL A 350 -17.15 -1.05 -26.26
C VAL A 350 -15.74 -0.93 -26.83
N HIS A 351 -15.41 0.28 -27.28
CA HIS A 351 -14.10 0.62 -27.76
C HIS A 351 -13.18 0.92 -26.56
N TRP A 352 -12.12 0.14 -26.40
CA TRP A 352 -11.17 0.24 -25.27
C TRP A 352 -10.05 1.23 -25.58
N GLU A 353 -10.42 2.46 -25.89
CA GLU A 353 -9.47 3.58 -25.99
C GLU A 353 -10.09 4.78 -25.29
N LEU A 354 -9.28 5.58 -24.61
CA LEU A 354 -9.72 6.76 -23.88
C LEU A 354 -9.14 8.03 -24.50
N ASP A 355 -9.98 9.05 -24.65
CA ASP A 355 -9.49 10.39 -24.95
C ASP A 355 -8.90 11.09 -23.72
N SER A 356 -8.19 12.20 -23.92
CA SER A 356 -7.57 12.98 -22.84
C SER A 356 -8.55 13.44 -21.73
N LYS A 357 -9.82 13.73 -22.04
CA LYS A 357 -10.84 14.12 -21.05
C LYS A 357 -11.40 12.89 -20.31
N GLU A 358 -11.55 11.78 -20.99
CA GLU A 358 -11.96 10.49 -20.43
C GLU A 358 -10.89 9.96 -19.46
N ILE A 359 -9.60 10.12 -19.80
CA ILE A 359 -8.46 9.85 -18.91
C ILE A 359 -8.54 10.71 -17.63
N GLU A 360 -8.82 12.01 -17.76
CA GLU A 360 -8.97 12.88 -16.59
C GLU A 360 -10.12 12.41 -15.68
N ARG A 361 -11.27 12.02 -16.28
CA ARG A 361 -12.40 11.45 -15.54
C ARG A 361 -12.02 10.12 -14.87
N LEU A 362 -11.25 9.25 -15.52
CA LEU A 362 -10.77 8.00 -14.94
C LEU A 362 -9.96 8.27 -13.68
N LEU A 363 -8.95 9.14 -13.77
CA LEU A 363 -8.10 9.51 -12.62
C LEU A 363 -8.90 10.15 -11.48
N GLN A 364 -9.87 11.01 -11.81
CA GLN A 364 -10.77 11.60 -10.81
C GLN A 364 -11.63 10.54 -10.12
N LYS A 365 -12.23 9.61 -10.88
CA LYS A 365 -13.03 8.52 -10.33
C LYS A 365 -12.21 7.60 -9.43
N ARG A 366 -11.01 7.20 -9.87
CA ARG A 366 -10.08 6.41 -9.06
C ARG A 366 -9.77 7.10 -7.73
N THR A 367 -9.45 8.39 -7.80
CA THR A 367 -9.19 9.21 -6.60
C THR A 367 -10.40 9.23 -5.67
N LEU A 368 -11.61 9.46 -6.21
CA LEU A 368 -12.84 9.50 -5.42
C LEU A 368 -13.17 8.15 -4.80
N LYS A 369 -13.02 7.05 -5.56
CA LYS A 369 -13.21 5.67 -5.08
C LYS A 369 -12.36 5.43 -3.84
N TYR A 370 -11.04 5.59 -3.94
CA TYR A 370 -10.14 5.32 -2.82
C TYR A 370 -10.34 6.27 -1.65
N LYS A 371 -10.62 7.56 -1.89
CA LYS A 371 -10.99 8.48 -0.80
C LYS A 371 -12.28 8.08 -0.10
N SER A 372 -13.23 7.48 -0.81
CA SER A 372 -14.49 7.00 -0.21
C SER A 372 -14.35 5.69 0.55
N LEU A 373 -13.34 4.86 0.22
CA LEU A 373 -13.06 3.64 0.96
C LEU A 373 -12.87 3.97 2.45
N THR A 374 -13.44 3.14 3.30
CA THR A 374 -13.27 3.16 4.77
C THR A 374 -13.81 4.41 5.50
N LYS A 375 -14.62 5.25 4.85
CA LYS A 375 -15.17 6.47 5.48
C LYS A 375 -16.05 6.22 6.71
N ASP A 376 -16.73 5.08 6.74
CA ASP A 376 -17.65 4.72 7.82
C ASP A 376 -16.98 3.86 8.92
N PHE A 377 -15.67 3.62 8.81
CA PHE A 377 -14.92 2.71 9.67
C PHE A 377 -14.04 3.43 10.71
N TYR A 378 -14.32 4.70 10.97
CA TYR A 378 -13.75 5.47 12.07
C TYR A 378 -14.85 6.31 12.73
N ALA A 379 -14.66 6.66 14.00
CA ALA A 379 -15.59 7.56 14.68
C ALA A 379 -15.10 9.00 14.57
N ASP A 380 -15.97 9.90 14.15
CA ASP A 380 -15.73 11.35 14.19
C ASP A 380 -16.52 11.98 15.34
N LEU A 381 -15.84 12.13 16.48
CA LEU A 381 -16.42 12.60 17.74
C LEU A 381 -16.58 14.14 17.80
N ARG A 382 -16.31 14.87 16.71
CA ARG A 382 -16.56 16.32 16.66
C ARG A 382 -18.06 16.60 16.78
N SER A 383 -18.42 17.69 17.45
CA SER A 383 -19.81 18.16 17.47
C SER A 383 -20.29 18.57 16.08
N PHE A 384 -21.59 18.49 15.80
CA PHE A 384 -22.17 18.91 14.51
C PHE A 384 -21.77 20.34 14.13
N TRP A 385 -21.78 21.25 15.10
CA TRP A 385 -21.31 22.62 14.96
C TRP A 385 -19.85 22.70 14.53
N ARG A 386 -18.96 21.93 15.18
CA ARG A 386 -17.53 21.91 14.85
C ARG A 386 -17.28 21.31 13.46
N LYS A 387 -18.00 20.26 13.07
CA LYS A 387 -17.95 19.71 11.70
C LYS A 387 -18.34 20.74 10.65
N ASN A 388 -19.37 21.54 10.92
CA ASN A 388 -19.79 22.60 10.00
C ASN A 388 -18.81 23.77 9.96
N MET A 389 -18.27 24.17 11.12
CA MET A 389 -17.21 25.19 11.18
C MET A 389 -15.98 24.76 10.40
N ASP A 390 -15.47 23.54 10.59
CA ASP A 390 -14.31 23.01 9.84
C ASP A 390 -14.60 22.99 8.33
N LYS A 391 -15.82 22.59 7.93
CA LYS A 391 -16.25 22.65 6.52
C LYS A 391 -16.28 24.08 5.99
N MET A 392 -16.75 25.05 6.78
CA MET A 392 -16.75 26.46 6.41
C MET A 392 -15.34 27.02 6.33
N GLU A 393 -14.47 26.71 7.28
CA GLU A 393 -13.07 27.10 7.29
C GLU A 393 -12.37 26.57 6.03
N LEU A 394 -12.57 25.29 5.69
CA LEU A 394 -12.04 24.69 4.47
C LEU A 394 -12.60 25.35 3.19
N LYS A 395 -13.90 25.67 3.15
CA LYS A 395 -14.50 26.42 2.03
C LYS A 395 -13.93 27.82 1.90
N TRP A 396 -13.75 28.52 3.02
CA TRP A 396 -13.18 29.86 3.06
C TRP A 396 -11.70 29.84 2.68
N LEU A 397 -10.93 28.88 3.15
CA LEU A 397 -9.56 28.60 2.71
C LEU A 397 -9.50 28.34 1.21
N ARG A 398 -10.39 27.51 0.66
CA ARG A 398 -10.48 27.27 -0.80
C ARG A 398 -10.75 28.58 -1.56
N LEU A 399 -11.73 29.37 -1.12
CA LEU A 399 -12.06 30.66 -1.74
C LEU A 399 -10.90 31.65 -1.64
N LYS A 400 -10.31 31.81 -0.46
CA LYS A 400 -9.14 32.67 -0.23
C LYS A 400 -7.96 32.26 -1.10
N THR A 401 -7.64 30.97 -1.15
CA THR A 401 -6.56 30.44 -1.97
C THR A 401 -6.86 30.62 -3.46
N PHE A 402 -8.11 30.43 -3.89
CA PHE A 402 -8.54 30.68 -5.27
C PHE A 402 -8.37 32.16 -5.65
N LEU A 403 -8.93 33.07 -4.87
CA LEU A 403 -8.86 34.52 -5.10
C LEU A 403 -7.41 35.02 -5.09
N PHE A 404 -6.66 34.73 -4.02
CA PHE A 404 -5.33 35.28 -3.83
C PHE A 404 -4.31 34.74 -4.86
N PHE A 405 -4.38 33.44 -5.19
CA PHE A 405 -3.36 32.85 -6.05
C PHE A 405 -3.74 32.77 -7.52
N ASN A 406 -5.00 32.48 -7.87
CA ASN A 406 -5.38 32.40 -9.28
C ASN A 406 -5.62 33.78 -9.90
N ILE A 407 -6.18 34.73 -9.15
CA ILE A 407 -6.53 36.05 -9.68
C ILE A 407 -5.37 37.04 -9.51
N LEU A 408 -4.73 37.12 -8.33
CA LEU A 408 -3.63 38.05 -8.10
C LEU A 408 -2.24 37.50 -8.48
N LYS A 409 -1.84 36.33 -7.94
CA LYS A 409 -0.43 35.91 -8.00
C LYS A 409 0.01 35.26 -9.33
N ARG A 410 -0.89 34.52 -10.02
CA ARG A 410 -0.60 33.89 -11.33
C ARG A 410 -0.23 34.89 -12.44
N PRO A 411 -0.98 35.98 -12.69
CA PRO A 411 -0.59 36.96 -13.71
C PRO A 411 0.73 37.66 -13.35
N ILE A 412 0.96 37.97 -12.07
CA ILE A 412 2.21 38.60 -11.60
C ILE A 412 3.42 37.69 -11.82
N LYS A 413 3.34 36.39 -11.50
CA LYS A 413 4.44 35.44 -11.77
C LYS A 413 4.70 35.26 -13.27
N ARG A 414 3.66 35.24 -14.11
CA ARG A 414 3.83 35.19 -15.58
C ARG A 414 4.53 36.45 -16.10
N LEU A 415 4.16 37.61 -15.60
CA LEU A 415 4.80 38.88 -15.96
C LEU A 415 6.27 38.92 -15.51
N GLN A 416 6.58 38.46 -14.30
CA GLN A 416 7.96 38.36 -13.81
C GLN A 416 8.81 37.38 -14.62
N HIS A 417 8.25 36.23 -15.02
CA HIS A 417 8.95 35.27 -15.88
C HIS A 417 9.19 35.86 -17.27
N PHE A 418 8.18 36.48 -17.88
CA PHE A 418 8.32 37.17 -19.17
C PHE A 418 9.37 38.29 -19.11
N ILE A 419 9.38 39.10 -18.05
CA ILE A 419 10.42 40.12 -17.83
C ILE A 419 11.81 39.45 -17.66
N GLY A 420 11.88 38.32 -16.97
CA GLY A 420 13.11 37.54 -16.79
C GLY A 420 13.65 36.99 -18.11
N ASP A 421 12.78 36.43 -18.94
CA ASP A 421 13.13 35.86 -20.25
C ASP A 421 13.54 36.97 -21.23
N VAL A 422 12.77 38.07 -21.27
CA VAL A 422 13.13 39.27 -22.04
C VAL A 422 14.45 39.86 -21.55
N LYS A 423 14.73 39.86 -20.25
CA LYS A 423 16.01 40.33 -19.71
C LYS A 423 17.16 39.39 -20.08
N ALA A 424 16.94 38.08 -20.08
CA ALA A 424 17.93 37.10 -20.52
C ALA A 424 18.21 37.22 -22.02
N GLU A 425 17.18 37.40 -22.85
CA GLU A 425 17.31 37.66 -24.29
C GLU A 425 17.97 39.02 -24.56
N LEU A 426 17.60 40.07 -23.83
CA LEU A 426 18.26 41.37 -23.89
C LEU A 426 19.72 41.30 -23.45
N GLN A 427 20.09 40.39 -22.55
CA GLN A 427 21.49 40.20 -22.14
C GLN A 427 22.31 39.59 -23.29
N VAL A 428 21.72 38.66 -24.06
CA VAL A 428 22.33 38.10 -25.28
C VAL A 428 22.44 39.14 -26.40
N ILE A 429 21.41 39.98 -26.58
CA ILE A 429 21.39 41.07 -27.58
C ILE A 429 22.33 42.23 -27.16
N SER A 430 22.45 42.50 -25.85
CA SER A 430 23.29 43.59 -25.33
C SER A 430 24.78 43.37 -25.57
N ASN A 431 25.21 42.10 -25.67
CA ASN A 431 26.59 41.75 -25.99
C ASN A 431 26.97 42.03 -27.46
N TYR A 432 25.98 42.10 -28.38
CA TYR A 432 26.23 42.36 -29.80
C TYR A 432 25.98 43.83 -30.20
N VAL A 433 25.09 44.54 -29.49
CA VAL A 433 24.59 45.85 -29.96
C VAL A 433 25.07 47.03 -29.08
N ILE A 434 25.51 46.81 -27.83
CA ILE A 434 25.73 47.90 -26.86
C ILE A 434 27.22 48.14 -26.50
N ALA A 435 28.15 47.44 -27.14
CA ALA A 435 29.59 47.64 -26.92
C ALA A 435 30.10 49.07 -27.22
N PRO A 436 29.59 49.83 -28.21
CA PRO A 436 30.07 51.20 -28.47
C PRO A 436 29.46 52.24 -27.52
N PHE A 437 28.22 52.03 -27.06
CA PHE A 437 27.45 53.04 -26.34
C PHE A 437 27.71 53.07 -24.82
N LEU A 438 28.19 51.95 -24.24
CA LEU A 438 28.49 51.86 -22.81
C LEU A 438 29.77 52.62 -22.39
N ARG A 439 30.67 52.98 -23.32
CA ARG A 439 31.85 53.82 -23.01
C ARG A 439 31.50 55.27 -22.68
N PHE A 440 30.31 55.76 -23.08
CA PHE A 440 29.92 57.16 -22.86
C PHE A 440 29.21 57.39 -21.51
N LYS A 441 28.73 56.33 -20.85
CA LYS A 441 27.91 56.45 -19.63
C LYS A 441 28.70 56.31 -18.33
N GLU A 442 30.01 56.03 -18.39
CA GLU A 442 30.86 55.88 -17.20
C GLU A 442 31.35 57.20 -16.59
N LYS A 443 31.06 58.37 -17.19
CA LYS A 443 31.55 59.66 -16.69
C LYS A 443 30.59 60.50 -15.83
N ILE A 444 29.30 60.14 -15.69
CA ILE A 444 28.29 61.07 -15.11
C ILE A 444 27.46 60.50 -13.94
N LEU A 445 27.73 59.31 -13.40
CA LEU A 445 27.01 58.82 -12.21
C LEU A 445 27.93 58.40 -11.06
N PRO A 446 27.66 58.86 -9.82
CA PRO A 446 28.43 58.41 -8.66
C PRO A 446 28.14 56.92 -8.43
N LYS A 447 29.21 56.13 -8.31
CA LYS A 447 29.13 54.70 -7.96
C LYS A 447 28.51 54.55 -6.57
N LYS A 448 27.19 54.35 -6.48
CA LYS A 448 26.62 53.61 -5.33
C LYS A 448 27.13 52.18 -5.45
N LYS A 449 28.10 51.81 -4.60
CA LYS A 449 28.42 50.41 -4.34
C LYS A 449 27.14 49.72 -3.88
N ARG A 450 26.46 49.02 -4.79
CA ARG A 450 25.55 47.95 -4.41
C ARG A 450 26.45 46.78 -4.02
N MET A 451 26.84 46.74 -2.75
CA MET A 451 27.06 45.46 -2.10
C MET A 451 25.78 44.67 -2.31
N ILE A 452 25.91 43.51 -2.96
CA ILE A 452 24.93 42.45 -2.82
C ILE A 452 24.97 42.13 -1.33
N SER A 453 24.02 42.68 -0.57
CA SER A 453 23.76 42.28 0.80
C SER A 453 23.21 40.86 0.76
N LEU A 454 24.13 39.90 0.60
CA LEU A 454 23.99 38.59 1.19
C LEU A 454 23.65 38.80 2.65
N ILE A 455 22.51 38.24 3.07
CA ILE A 455 22.04 38.18 4.44
C ILE A 455 21.67 39.56 4.98
N SER A 456 20.39 39.91 4.90
CA SER A 456 19.85 40.93 5.80
C SER A 456 19.97 40.40 7.22
N GLU A 457 20.93 40.95 7.95
CA GLU A 457 20.94 41.01 9.41
C GLU A 457 19.56 41.53 9.86
N THR A 458 18.72 40.61 10.35
CA THR A 458 17.77 41.00 11.38
C THR A 458 18.60 41.48 12.57
N PRO A 459 18.34 42.66 13.14
CA PRO A 459 19.02 43.07 14.35
C PRO A 459 18.76 41.96 15.38
N ALA A 460 19.85 41.42 15.93
CA ALA A 460 19.80 40.60 17.12
C ALA A 460 19.09 41.44 18.17
N LYS A 461 17.78 41.21 18.32
CA LYS A 461 17.11 41.54 19.56
C LYS A 461 17.82 40.71 20.62
N GLU A 462 18.26 41.44 21.62
CA GLU A 462 18.84 40.99 22.88
C GLU A 462 18.44 39.57 23.22
N GLU A 463 19.42 38.81 23.71
CA GLU A 463 19.30 37.46 24.22
C GLU A 463 18.07 37.33 25.14
N ASP A 464 16.91 37.05 24.53
CA ASP A 464 15.75 36.53 25.22
C ASP A 464 16.21 35.17 25.74
N ASN A 465 16.58 35.12 27.02
CA ASN A 465 16.89 33.94 27.83
C ASN A 465 16.36 32.65 27.19
N TYR A 466 17.18 32.03 26.33
CA TYR A 466 16.80 30.83 25.58
C TYR A 466 16.68 29.59 26.50
N TRP A 467 17.10 29.76 27.75
CA TRP A 467 17.29 28.72 28.76
C TRP A 467 16.20 28.65 29.83
N SER A 468 15.19 29.52 29.83
CA SER A 468 14.24 29.56 30.95
C SER A 468 13.15 28.48 30.94
N GLU A 469 12.88 27.80 29.83
CA GLU A 469 11.97 26.62 29.78
C GLU A 469 12.35 25.69 28.61
N ILE A 470 13.48 24.98 28.73
CA ILE A 470 13.74 23.83 27.85
C ILE A 470 12.86 22.69 28.38
N TYR A 471 12.05 22.08 27.51
CA TYR A 471 11.31 20.88 27.90
C TYR A 471 12.32 19.77 28.22
N VAL A 472 12.44 19.46 29.50
CA VAL A 472 13.25 18.34 30.00
C VAL A 472 12.35 17.11 30.05
N SER A 473 12.85 15.99 29.51
CA SER A 473 12.10 14.74 29.56
C SER A 473 11.84 14.33 31.01
N PRO A 474 10.63 13.88 31.37
CA PRO A 474 10.36 13.33 32.69
C PRO A 474 11.26 12.16 33.07
N LEU A 475 11.83 11.47 32.07
CA LEU A 475 12.81 10.40 32.29
C LEU A 475 14.07 10.91 33.00
N ALA A 476 14.43 12.19 32.85
CA ALA A 476 15.58 12.79 33.52
C ALA A 476 15.41 12.85 35.05
N ASN A 477 14.19 12.71 35.58
CA ASN A 477 13.95 12.69 37.02
C ASN A 477 14.23 11.32 37.66
N VAL A 478 14.55 10.30 36.86
CA VAL A 478 14.79 8.95 37.36
C VAL A 478 16.27 8.77 37.65
N ASP A 479 16.62 8.69 38.93
CA ASP A 479 18.00 8.43 39.37
C ASP A 479 18.38 6.95 39.18
N LYS A 480 18.96 6.65 38.02
CA LYS A 480 19.54 5.33 37.71
C LYS A 480 20.61 5.46 36.62
N THR A 481 21.40 4.42 36.44
CA THR A 481 22.30 4.28 35.29
C THR A 481 21.68 3.37 34.23
N VAL A 482 22.04 3.58 32.96
CA VAL A 482 21.72 2.65 31.85
C VAL A 482 22.98 2.33 31.07
N SER A 483 23.12 1.06 30.71
CA SER A 483 24.15 0.62 29.77
C SER A 483 23.71 0.87 28.33
N CYS A 484 24.65 1.32 27.50
CA CYS A 484 24.39 1.50 26.08
C CYS A 484 24.22 0.13 25.38
N PRO A 485 23.23 -0.04 24.48
CA PRO A 485 23.09 -1.27 23.69
C PRO A 485 24.33 -1.60 22.84
N ASN A 486 25.18 -0.62 22.56
CA ASN A 486 26.43 -0.82 21.82
C ASN A 486 27.67 -0.84 22.74
N ALA A 487 27.51 -1.04 24.04
CA ALA A 487 28.61 -1.03 25.00
C ALA A 487 29.68 -2.07 24.67
N GLU A 488 29.28 -3.31 24.34
CA GLU A 488 30.20 -4.38 23.95
C GLU A 488 31.02 -4.03 22.70
N LYS A 489 30.44 -3.26 21.77
CA LYS A 489 31.07 -2.93 20.49
C LYS A 489 31.99 -1.72 20.54
N TYR A 490 31.66 -0.70 21.35
CA TYR A 490 32.40 0.57 21.39
C TYR A 490 32.98 0.91 22.77
N GLY A 491 32.89 0.00 23.74
CA GLY A 491 33.37 0.24 25.11
C GLY A 491 32.62 1.39 25.80
N CYS A 492 31.31 1.50 25.60
CA CYS A 492 30.53 2.57 26.22
C CYS A 492 30.42 2.38 27.74
N TYR A 493 30.67 3.46 28.48
CA TYR A 493 30.37 3.53 29.91
C TYR A 493 28.87 3.53 30.19
N ASP A 494 28.51 3.14 31.41
CA ASP A 494 27.16 3.34 31.94
C ASP A 494 26.88 4.83 32.07
N ILE A 495 25.67 5.23 31.67
CA ILE A 495 25.28 6.64 31.57
C ILE A 495 24.23 6.92 32.63
N TRP A 496 24.42 8.01 33.38
CA TRP A 496 23.44 8.48 34.34
C TRP A 496 22.20 9.04 33.59
N VAL A 497 21.02 8.55 33.95
CA VAL A 497 19.75 8.88 33.26
C VAL A 497 19.40 10.37 33.29
N PRO A 498 19.58 11.09 34.42
CA PRO A 498 19.38 12.54 34.47
C PRO A 498 20.20 13.28 33.42
N ASP A 499 21.49 12.99 33.28
CA ASP A 499 22.34 13.60 32.25
C ASP A 499 21.92 13.18 30.84
N LEU A 500 21.61 11.88 30.66
CA LEU A 500 21.25 11.31 29.37
C LEU A 500 20.06 12.05 28.76
N TYR A 501 18.99 12.24 29.52
CA TYR A 501 17.75 12.85 29.01
C TYR A 501 17.62 14.34 29.31
N GLY A 502 18.37 14.87 30.27
CA GLY A 502 18.41 16.29 30.61
C GLY A 502 19.30 17.09 29.65
N GLU A 503 20.56 16.68 29.50
CA GLU A 503 21.57 17.45 28.77
C GLU A 503 21.92 16.83 27.42
N LEU A 504 22.02 15.50 27.38
CA LEU A 504 22.52 14.79 26.19
C LEU A 504 21.43 14.48 25.15
N CYS A 505 20.20 14.98 25.35
CA CYS A 505 19.07 14.77 24.43
C CYS A 505 18.80 13.28 24.12
N GLY A 506 19.05 12.38 25.07
CA GLY A 506 18.92 10.93 24.93
C GLY A 506 19.97 10.32 24.01
N ILE A 507 21.18 10.89 23.92
CA ILE A 507 22.26 10.41 23.05
C ILE A 507 23.44 9.92 23.90
N CYS A 508 23.94 8.72 23.57
CA CYS A 508 25.17 8.21 24.16
C CYS A 508 26.36 9.09 23.73
N PRO A 509 27.13 9.64 24.68
CA PRO A 509 28.24 10.55 24.36
C PRO A 509 29.40 9.82 23.67
N ASN A 510 29.57 8.53 23.91
CA ASN A 510 30.65 7.72 23.34
C ASN A 510 30.34 7.27 21.90
N CYS A 511 29.30 6.45 21.71
CA CYS A 511 29.01 5.87 20.39
C CYS A 511 27.97 6.63 19.55
N GLY A 512 27.32 7.65 20.11
CA GLY A 512 26.24 8.39 19.44
C GLY A 512 24.98 7.56 19.19
N HIS A 513 24.70 6.54 20.00
CA HIS A 513 23.42 5.83 20.00
C HIS A 513 22.32 6.73 20.56
N HIS A 514 21.17 6.76 19.89
CA HIS A 514 20.03 7.54 20.32
C HIS A 514 19.06 6.62 21.05
N PHE A 515 18.87 6.87 22.33
CA PHE A 515 17.84 6.22 23.13
C PHE A 515 16.48 6.78 22.76
N PRO A 516 15.41 5.95 22.79
CA PRO A 516 14.05 6.43 22.55
C PRO A 516 13.68 7.56 23.50
N LEU A 517 13.04 8.60 22.96
CA LEU A 517 12.46 9.71 23.72
C LEU A 517 10.96 9.75 23.50
N GLU A 518 10.22 10.31 24.45
CA GLU A 518 8.79 10.54 24.32
C GLU A 518 8.48 11.55 23.20
N TYR A 519 7.32 11.40 22.56
CA TYR A 519 6.95 12.25 21.43
C TYR A 519 6.79 13.74 21.82
N GLN A 520 6.47 14.03 23.09
CA GLN A 520 6.34 15.37 23.65
C GLN A 520 7.66 16.14 23.58
N TRP A 521 8.80 15.46 23.79
CA TRP A 521 10.11 16.07 23.65
C TRP A 521 10.28 16.65 22.24
N TYR A 522 9.91 15.89 21.22
CA TYR A 522 9.97 16.36 19.84
C TYR A 522 8.99 17.49 19.54
N LEU A 523 7.76 17.46 20.10
CA LEU A 523 6.80 18.55 19.92
C LEU A 523 7.34 19.88 20.45
N ASN A 524 8.06 19.87 21.56
CA ASN A 524 8.57 21.08 22.20
C ASN A 524 9.93 21.53 21.64
N CYS A 525 10.82 20.60 21.29
CA CYS A 525 12.19 20.93 20.84
C CYS A 525 12.28 21.16 19.32
N LEU A 526 11.48 20.46 18.51
CA LEU A 526 11.58 20.55 17.05
C LEU A 526 10.91 21.80 16.46
N PHE A 527 9.80 22.24 17.06
CA PHE A 527 8.96 23.32 16.52
C PHE A 527 9.13 24.63 17.28
N ASP A 528 8.73 25.75 16.66
CA ASP A 528 8.76 27.07 17.31
C ASP A 528 7.80 27.10 18.50
N LYS A 529 8.17 27.82 19.57
CA LYS A 529 7.34 27.98 20.77
C LYS A 529 5.93 28.47 20.39
N ASN A 530 4.90 27.87 21.00
CA ASN A 530 3.48 28.18 20.77
C ASN A 530 3.00 28.07 19.31
N SER A 531 3.74 27.38 18.44
CA SER A 531 3.35 27.20 17.03
C SER A 531 2.48 25.99 16.76
N VAL A 532 2.54 24.97 17.63
CA VAL A 532 1.84 23.69 17.48
C VAL A 532 0.34 23.88 17.71
N LYS A 533 -0.46 23.62 16.68
CA LYS A 533 -1.93 23.66 16.73
C LYS A 533 -2.50 22.36 16.18
N GLU A 534 -2.90 21.46 17.08
CA GLU A 534 -3.55 20.20 16.70
C GLU A 534 -4.90 20.45 16.03
N PHE A 535 -5.21 19.63 15.03
CA PHE A 535 -6.50 19.60 14.36
C PHE A 535 -6.97 18.15 14.19
N TYR A 536 -8.28 17.95 14.10
CA TYR A 536 -8.93 16.63 14.01
C TYR A 536 -8.54 15.66 15.14
N LYS A 537 -8.35 16.17 16.37
CA LYS A 537 -8.02 15.35 17.55
C LYS A 537 -9.08 14.28 17.82
N GLU A 538 -10.33 14.61 17.54
CA GLU A 538 -11.53 13.87 17.87
C GLU A 538 -11.87 12.73 16.89
N ILE A 539 -11.11 12.57 15.78
CA ILE A 539 -11.21 11.37 14.95
C ILE A 539 -10.57 10.20 15.71
N ALA A 540 -11.35 9.13 15.88
CA ALA A 540 -11.07 8.03 16.79
C ALA A 540 -11.07 6.67 16.08
N SER A 541 -10.11 5.83 16.45
CA SER A 541 -10.03 4.44 16.03
C SER A 541 -11.13 3.62 16.69
N ILE A 542 -11.82 2.77 15.93
CA ILE A 542 -12.92 1.93 16.42
C ILE A 542 -12.64 0.45 16.10
N ASN A 543 -13.59 -0.43 16.42
CA ASN A 543 -13.55 -1.86 16.07
C ASN A 543 -14.43 -2.16 14.83
N PRO A 544 -13.96 -1.87 13.60
CA PRO A 544 -14.79 -1.92 12.39
C PRO A 544 -15.32 -3.32 12.03
N ILE A 545 -14.61 -4.37 12.43
CA ILE A 545 -14.94 -5.75 12.08
C ILE A 545 -15.45 -6.58 13.26
N ASN A 546 -15.74 -5.91 14.39
CA ASN A 546 -16.13 -6.54 15.66
C ASN A 546 -15.12 -7.61 16.12
N TYR A 547 -13.83 -7.31 16.00
CA TYR A 547 -12.75 -8.17 16.48
C TYR A 547 -12.85 -8.35 18.00
N HIS A 548 -12.92 -9.59 18.46
CA HIS A 548 -13.17 -9.92 19.85
C HIS A 548 -12.10 -9.34 20.79
N GLY A 549 -12.54 -8.66 21.85
CA GLY A 549 -11.68 -8.03 22.85
C GLY A 549 -10.93 -6.78 22.35
N PHE A 550 -11.16 -6.31 21.12
CA PHE A 550 -10.45 -5.15 20.60
C PHE A 550 -10.94 -3.82 21.18
N ASP A 551 -12.24 -3.69 21.50
CA ASP A 551 -12.80 -2.50 22.12
C ASP A 551 -12.16 -2.20 23.49
N GLU A 552 -12.04 -3.22 24.35
CA GLU A 552 -11.35 -3.08 25.63
C GLU A 552 -9.87 -2.68 25.47
N LYS A 553 -9.18 -3.24 24.46
CA LYS A 553 -7.79 -2.86 24.14
C LYS A 553 -7.71 -1.39 23.71
N LEU A 554 -8.69 -0.88 22.97
CA LEU A 554 -8.77 0.51 22.55
C LEU A 554 -9.04 1.43 23.75
N GLU A 555 -10.00 1.08 24.61
CA GLU A 555 -10.35 1.84 25.81
C GLU A 555 -9.16 1.97 26.77
N LYS A 556 -8.50 0.85 27.11
CA LYS A 556 -7.27 0.85 27.94
C LYS A 556 -6.18 1.74 27.34
N THR A 557 -6.04 1.74 26.01
CA THR A 557 -5.05 2.60 25.33
C THR A 557 -5.45 4.07 25.39
N ARG A 558 -6.74 4.39 25.25
CA ARG A 558 -7.27 5.76 25.35
C ARG A 558 -7.09 6.32 26.76
N GLU A 559 -7.38 5.52 27.79
CA GLU A 559 -7.15 5.89 29.19
C GLU A 559 -5.67 6.17 29.46
N LYS A 560 -4.78 5.29 28.99
CA LYS A 560 -3.33 5.45 29.15
C LYS A 560 -2.76 6.68 28.43
N THR A 561 -3.25 6.97 27.23
CA THR A 561 -2.63 7.99 26.34
C THR A 561 -3.39 9.32 26.29
N GLY A 562 -4.64 9.36 26.75
CA GLY A 562 -5.53 10.51 26.61
C GLY A 562 -5.87 10.87 25.15
N ARG A 563 -5.65 9.96 24.22
CA ARG A 563 -5.78 10.18 22.76
C ARG A 563 -6.61 9.08 22.11
N TYR A 564 -7.23 9.41 20.98
CA TYR A 564 -8.20 8.54 20.31
C TYR A 564 -7.65 7.73 19.13
N SER A 565 -6.43 8.00 18.67
CA SER A 565 -5.80 7.35 17.51
C SER A 565 -4.28 7.43 17.60
N ALA A 566 -3.56 6.62 16.82
CA ALA A 566 -2.09 6.62 16.75
C ALA A 566 -1.46 7.75 15.92
N LEU A 567 -2.26 8.58 15.25
CA LEU A 567 -1.78 9.70 14.43
C LEU A 567 -2.19 11.05 15.03
N ILE A 568 -1.20 11.92 15.21
CA ILE A 568 -1.36 13.31 15.64
C ILE A 568 -1.18 14.20 14.41
N SER A 569 -2.11 15.11 14.16
CA SER A 569 -2.04 16.04 13.04
C SER A 569 -2.11 17.48 13.53
N PHE A 570 -1.16 18.31 13.13
CA PHE A 570 -1.03 19.68 13.62
C PHE A 570 -0.36 20.62 12.63
N ASP A 571 -0.68 21.90 12.73
CA ASP A 571 0.11 22.97 12.12
C ASP A 571 1.26 23.34 13.05
N ALA A 572 2.44 23.60 12.50
CA ALA A 572 3.59 24.07 13.27
C ALA A 572 4.46 25.03 12.45
N LYS A 573 5.46 25.63 13.12
CA LYS A 573 6.54 26.36 12.47
C LYS A 573 7.89 25.78 12.85
N VAL A 574 8.83 25.81 11.92
CA VAL A 574 10.25 25.51 12.17
C VAL A 574 11.05 26.69 11.66
N MET A 575 11.67 27.42 12.59
CA MET A 575 12.47 28.62 12.30
C MET A 575 11.71 29.59 11.38
N GLY A 576 10.43 29.83 11.71
CA GLY A 576 9.54 30.73 10.96
C GLY A 576 8.82 30.11 9.75
N ILE A 577 9.27 28.97 9.21
CA ILE A 577 8.61 28.30 8.08
C ILE A 577 7.38 27.56 8.58
N SER A 578 6.20 27.87 8.03
CA SER A 578 4.94 27.20 8.40
C SER A 578 4.76 25.90 7.62
N LEU A 579 4.49 24.81 8.32
CA LEU A 579 4.32 23.47 7.76
C LEU A 579 3.13 22.75 8.41
N VAL A 580 2.60 21.76 7.70
CA VAL A 580 1.64 20.79 8.25
C VAL A 580 2.42 19.56 8.65
N VAL A 581 2.15 19.02 9.83
CA VAL A 581 2.83 17.85 10.38
C VAL A 581 1.84 16.76 10.69
N VAL A 582 2.20 15.54 10.31
CA VAL A 582 1.56 14.32 10.80
C VAL A 582 2.60 13.51 11.55
N MET A 583 2.26 13.10 12.77
CA MET A 583 3.14 12.35 13.65
C MET A 583 2.49 11.00 13.99
N LEU A 584 3.14 9.90 13.58
CA LEU A 584 2.79 8.56 14.04
C LEU A 584 3.54 8.29 15.34
N TYR A 585 2.81 8.19 16.46
CA TYR A 585 3.41 8.02 17.79
C TYR A 585 3.18 6.60 18.32
N SER A 586 4.20 6.05 18.98
CA SER A 586 4.23 4.64 19.36
C SER A 586 3.29 4.29 20.52
N ASP A 587 3.00 5.23 21.42
CA ASP A 587 2.34 4.88 22.69
C ASP A 587 0.90 4.39 22.51
N PHE A 588 0.27 4.75 21.40
CA PHE A 588 -1.03 4.20 21.01
C PHE A 588 -0.82 3.03 20.07
N ARG A 589 -0.97 1.81 20.62
CA ARG A 589 -0.93 0.57 19.84
C ARG A 589 0.31 0.46 18.93
N ASN A 590 1.49 0.84 19.42
CA ASN A 590 2.76 0.83 18.69
C ASN A 590 2.72 1.61 17.35
N GLY A 591 1.92 2.67 17.27
CA GLY A 591 1.82 3.49 16.06
C GLY A 591 1.19 2.75 14.87
N THR A 592 0.36 1.73 15.12
CA THR A 592 -0.32 0.99 14.06
C THR A 592 -1.34 1.85 13.33
N VAL A 593 -1.41 1.70 12.01
CA VAL A 593 -2.27 2.50 11.13
C VAL A 593 -3.54 1.73 10.78
N GLY A 594 -4.70 2.32 11.07
CA GLY A 594 -6.02 1.87 10.64
C GLY A 594 -6.79 2.98 9.92
N ALA A 595 -8.12 2.83 9.81
CA ALA A 595 -9.00 3.75 9.09
C ALA A 595 -8.95 5.19 9.64
N ALA A 596 -8.91 5.34 10.97
CA ALA A 596 -8.85 6.66 11.61
C ALA A 596 -7.54 7.39 11.31
N GLU A 597 -6.41 6.69 11.40
CA GLU A 597 -5.10 7.25 11.09
C GLU A 597 -4.97 7.59 9.60
N GLY A 598 -5.47 6.73 8.72
CA GLY A 598 -5.50 6.98 7.28
C GLY A 598 -6.34 8.20 6.92
N GLU A 599 -7.53 8.35 7.52
CA GLU A 599 -8.37 9.54 7.30
C GLU A 599 -7.67 10.83 7.79
N LYS A 600 -7.10 10.82 9.00
CA LYS A 600 -6.35 11.99 9.51
C LYS A 600 -5.20 12.37 8.57
N PHE A 601 -4.48 11.38 8.05
CA PHE A 601 -3.37 11.60 7.12
C PHE A 601 -3.84 12.26 5.81
N ILE A 602 -4.97 11.79 5.24
CA ILE A 602 -5.56 12.38 4.02
C ILE A 602 -6.01 13.82 4.27
N LEU A 603 -6.70 14.06 5.37
CA LEU A 603 -7.16 15.40 5.75
C LEU A 603 -5.97 16.35 5.96
N ALA A 604 -4.86 15.87 6.51
CA ALA A 604 -3.62 16.64 6.62
C ALA A 604 -3.00 16.94 5.24
N CYS A 605 -2.99 15.98 4.31
CA CYS A 605 -2.55 16.21 2.93
C CYS A 605 -3.42 17.27 2.23
N GLU A 606 -4.74 17.21 2.39
CA GLU A 606 -5.66 18.20 1.83
C GLU A 606 -5.47 19.57 2.46
N ARG A 607 -5.28 19.64 3.78
CA ARG A 607 -4.98 20.89 4.48
C ARG A 607 -3.66 21.49 3.99
N ALA A 608 -2.60 20.69 3.85
CA ALA A 608 -1.31 21.13 3.32
C ALA A 608 -1.42 21.66 1.88
N LYS A 609 -2.20 20.98 1.03
CA LYS A 609 -2.52 21.42 -0.35
C LYS A 609 -3.25 22.76 -0.37
N LEU A 610 -4.25 22.94 0.49
CA LEU A 610 -5.05 24.17 0.57
C LEU A 610 -4.27 25.37 1.11
N LEU A 611 -3.48 25.13 2.16
CA LEU A 611 -2.63 26.15 2.80
C LEU A 611 -1.36 26.44 2.02
N ARG A 612 -1.05 25.63 1.00
CA ARG A 612 0.18 25.69 0.22
C ARG A 612 1.45 25.58 1.08
N ARG A 613 1.41 24.70 2.07
CA ARG A 613 2.51 24.47 3.03
C ARG A 613 3.23 23.16 2.74
N PRO A 614 4.51 23.02 3.12
CA PRO A 614 5.18 21.73 3.18
C PRO A 614 4.47 20.77 4.13
N LEU A 615 4.57 19.48 3.86
CA LEU A 615 4.03 18.40 4.68
C LEU A 615 5.20 17.59 5.23
N LEU A 616 5.27 17.45 6.54
CA LEU A 616 6.22 16.60 7.25
C LEU A 616 5.47 15.41 7.86
N ALA A 617 5.88 14.20 7.50
CA ALA A 617 5.49 12.99 8.22
C ALA A 617 6.64 12.58 9.16
N TYR A 618 6.44 12.82 10.44
CA TYR A 618 7.37 12.41 11.48
C TYR A 618 6.94 11.07 12.08
N VAL A 619 7.76 10.04 11.91
CA VAL A 619 7.44 8.68 12.33
C VAL A 619 8.21 8.40 13.61
N HIS A 620 7.59 8.75 14.75
CA HIS A 620 8.15 8.41 16.06
C HIS A 620 8.22 6.89 16.23
N GLY A 621 7.21 6.15 15.77
CA GLY A 621 7.30 4.71 15.56
C GLY A 621 6.05 4.14 14.92
N THR A 622 6.20 3.07 14.14
CA THR A 622 5.06 2.33 13.59
C THR A 622 5.37 0.84 13.45
N ALA A 623 4.48 0.01 13.99
CA ALA A 623 4.52 -1.44 13.82
C ALA A 623 3.81 -1.94 12.54
N GLY A 624 3.22 -1.04 11.74
CA GLY A 624 2.56 -1.40 10.49
C GLY A 624 1.06 -1.15 10.47
N ILE A 625 0.36 -1.91 9.62
CA ILE A 625 -1.10 -1.85 9.50
C ILE A 625 -1.75 -2.58 10.67
N ARG A 626 -2.85 -2.02 11.19
CA ARG A 626 -3.59 -2.58 12.31
C ARG A 626 -4.35 -3.84 11.90
N ILE A 627 -3.87 -5.01 12.32
CA ILE A 627 -4.46 -6.30 11.96
C ILE A 627 -5.92 -6.47 12.45
N HIS A 628 -6.28 -5.82 13.54
CA HIS A 628 -7.62 -5.91 14.15
C HIS A 628 -8.70 -5.23 13.31
N GLU A 629 -8.33 -4.48 12.27
CA GLU A 629 -9.28 -3.90 11.31
C GLU A 629 -9.39 -4.73 10.03
N GLY A 630 -8.64 -5.84 9.90
CA GLY A 630 -8.65 -6.67 8.70
C GLY A 630 -8.27 -5.87 7.45
N THR A 631 -8.95 -6.11 6.34
CA THR A 631 -8.66 -5.47 5.05
C THR A 631 -8.97 -3.98 5.01
N VAL A 632 -9.80 -3.47 5.93
CA VAL A 632 -10.02 -2.01 6.14
C VAL A 632 -8.69 -1.31 6.45
N GLY A 633 -7.80 -1.97 7.19
CA GLY A 633 -6.45 -1.47 7.44
C GLY A 633 -5.57 -1.48 6.18
N VAL A 634 -5.61 -2.57 5.40
CA VAL A 634 -4.76 -2.74 4.20
C VAL A 634 -5.04 -1.68 3.17
N VAL A 635 -6.32 -1.39 2.91
CA VAL A 635 -6.72 -0.39 1.91
C VAL A 635 -6.30 1.04 2.26
N GLN A 636 -5.84 1.30 3.48
CA GLN A 636 -5.20 2.59 3.82
C GLN A 636 -3.92 2.81 3.02
N MET A 637 -3.20 1.75 2.62
CA MET A 637 -1.98 1.84 1.82
C MET A 637 -2.22 2.57 0.49
N PRO A 638 -3.09 2.09 -0.43
CA PRO A 638 -3.39 2.82 -1.66
C PRO A 638 -4.15 4.13 -1.40
N LYS A 639 -5.06 4.16 -0.41
CA LYS A 639 -5.87 5.35 -0.08
C LYS A 639 -5.00 6.56 0.31
N CYS A 640 -4.05 6.37 1.23
CA CYS A 640 -3.12 7.43 1.63
C CYS A 640 -2.14 7.77 0.50
N THR A 641 -1.67 6.78 -0.27
CA THR A 641 -0.74 7.01 -1.39
C THR A 641 -1.35 7.90 -2.48
N ILE A 642 -2.63 7.74 -2.78
CA ILE A 642 -3.37 8.62 -3.70
C ILE A 642 -3.38 10.07 -3.18
N ALA A 643 -3.61 10.27 -1.87
CA ALA A 643 -3.60 11.61 -1.27
C ALA A 643 -2.21 12.25 -1.33
N VAL A 644 -1.14 11.48 -1.09
CA VAL A 644 0.25 11.96 -1.25
C VAL A 644 0.49 12.36 -2.70
N ARG A 645 0.12 11.53 -3.67
CA ARG A 645 0.29 11.83 -5.09
C ARG A 645 -0.44 13.11 -5.51
N GLU A 646 -1.68 13.31 -5.07
CA GLU A 646 -2.42 14.54 -5.33
C GLU A 646 -1.74 15.78 -4.74
N TYR A 647 -1.19 15.66 -3.54
CA TYR A 647 -0.47 16.74 -2.86
C TYR A 647 0.84 17.08 -3.59
N ILE A 648 1.65 16.07 -3.95
CA ILE A 648 2.90 16.26 -4.69
C ILE A 648 2.63 16.83 -6.09
N LYS A 649 1.65 16.28 -6.83
CA LYS A 649 1.26 16.81 -8.15
C LYS A 649 0.76 18.26 -8.10
N ALA A 650 0.18 18.69 -6.98
CA ALA A 650 -0.23 20.07 -6.81
C ALA A 650 0.97 21.03 -6.66
N GLY A 651 2.18 20.52 -6.42
CA GLY A 651 3.40 21.30 -6.18
C GLY A 651 3.79 21.41 -4.71
N GLY A 652 3.35 20.47 -3.87
CA GLY A 652 3.71 20.38 -2.46
C GLY A 652 5.05 19.67 -2.22
N LEU A 653 5.77 20.06 -1.16
CA LEU A 653 6.95 19.36 -0.67
C LEU A 653 6.53 18.37 0.41
N TYR A 654 6.85 17.09 0.23
CA TYR A 654 6.59 16.03 1.20
C TYR A 654 7.91 15.44 1.70
N ILE A 655 8.11 15.48 3.02
CA ILE A 655 9.30 14.93 3.70
C ILE A 655 8.85 13.92 4.74
N VAL A 656 9.53 12.78 4.82
CA VAL A 656 9.35 11.79 5.88
C VAL A 656 10.63 11.69 6.71
N VAL A 657 10.48 11.62 8.03
CA VAL A 657 11.60 11.40 8.96
C VAL A 657 11.25 10.25 9.90
N TYR A 658 12.04 9.18 9.87
CA TYR A 658 11.90 8.02 10.75
C TYR A 658 12.75 8.19 12.01
N ASP A 659 12.22 7.92 13.20
CA ASP A 659 12.93 8.09 14.48
C ASP A 659 13.25 6.77 15.20
N ASN A 660 12.24 5.98 15.58
CA ASN A 660 12.47 4.67 16.21
C ASN A 660 12.27 3.53 15.20
N ASN A 661 11.46 2.55 15.56
CA ASN A 661 11.14 1.39 14.74
C ASN A 661 10.01 1.74 13.77
N SER A 662 10.22 1.54 12.48
CA SER A 662 9.25 1.79 11.41
C SER A 662 9.18 0.60 10.46
N TYR A 663 8.06 -0.12 10.48
CA TYR A 663 7.90 -1.36 9.73
C TYR A 663 6.66 -1.41 8.81
N ALA A 664 6.68 -2.35 7.85
CA ALA A 664 5.54 -2.87 7.11
C ALA A 664 4.76 -1.86 6.25
N GLY A 665 3.44 -1.99 6.19
CA GLY A 665 2.57 -1.34 5.19
C GLY A 665 2.71 0.19 5.06
N PRO A 666 2.82 0.98 6.15
CA PRO A 666 3.05 2.42 6.04
C PRO A 666 4.35 2.77 5.30
N VAL A 667 5.45 2.08 5.61
CA VAL A 667 6.74 2.21 4.91
C VAL A 667 6.61 1.74 3.46
N ALA A 668 5.83 0.67 3.23
CA ALA A 668 5.55 0.14 1.90
C ALA A 668 4.52 0.94 1.07
N SER A 669 4.09 2.12 1.52
CA SER A 669 3.07 2.90 0.84
C SER A 669 3.30 4.41 0.97
N PHE A 670 2.46 5.10 1.73
CA PHE A 670 2.41 6.55 1.77
C PHE A 670 3.66 7.17 2.42
N LEU A 671 4.36 6.48 3.33
CA LEU A 671 5.64 6.96 3.86
C LEU A 671 6.77 6.70 2.85
N GLY A 672 6.83 5.50 2.28
CA GLY A 672 7.87 5.11 1.32
C GLY A 672 7.79 5.81 -0.04
N CYS A 673 6.65 6.39 -0.39
CA CYS A 673 6.49 7.16 -1.63
C CYS A 673 6.97 8.62 -1.53
N ALA A 674 7.46 9.05 -0.36
CA ALA A 674 8.01 10.39 -0.20
C ALA A 674 9.29 10.55 -1.04
N PRO A 675 9.42 11.67 -1.79
CA PRO A 675 10.63 11.95 -2.56
C PRO A 675 11.88 12.13 -1.69
N TYR A 676 11.69 12.61 -0.45
CA TYR A 676 12.76 12.86 0.51
C TYR A 676 12.43 12.18 1.85
N GLN A 677 13.25 11.21 2.20
CA GLN A 677 13.13 10.37 3.38
C GLN A 677 14.44 10.42 4.17
N PHE A 678 14.34 10.69 5.46
CA PHE A 678 15.48 10.74 6.37
C PHE A 678 15.23 9.83 7.56
N ALA A 679 16.29 9.45 8.25
CA ALA A 679 16.21 8.68 9.47
C ALA A 679 17.05 9.32 10.58
N ILE A 680 16.64 9.13 11.82
CA ILE A 680 17.48 9.41 12.98
C ILE A 680 18.49 8.25 13.13
N ARG A 681 19.70 8.53 13.64
CA ARG A 681 20.84 7.59 13.60
C ARG A 681 20.56 6.17 14.12
N SER A 682 19.69 6.02 15.12
CA SER A 682 19.38 4.73 15.74
C SER A 682 18.01 4.17 15.34
N SER A 683 17.39 4.72 14.28
CA SER A 683 16.13 4.18 13.74
C SER A 683 16.31 2.80 13.13
N ARG A 684 15.23 2.02 13.13
CA ARG A 684 15.12 0.77 12.39
C ARG A 684 14.02 0.88 11.34
N ILE A 685 14.33 0.54 10.09
CA ILE A 685 13.43 0.67 8.95
C ILE A 685 13.43 -0.66 8.19
N GLY A 686 12.24 -1.19 7.90
CA GLY A 686 12.09 -2.38 7.07
C GLY A 686 10.65 -2.73 6.75
N PHE A 687 10.46 -3.78 5.96
CA PHE A 687 9.18 -4.28 5.53
C PHE A 687 8.66 -5.32 6.52
N ALA A 688 9.43 -6.39 6.72
CA ALA A 688 9.14 -7.44 7.67
C ALA A 688 10.07 -7.36 8.88
N GLY A 689 9.61 -7.79 10.04
CA GLY A 689 10.47 -7.95 11.22
C GLY A 689 11.34 -9.21 11.12
N PRO A 690 12.42 -9.33 11.91
CA PRO A 690 13.34 -10.47 11.85
C PRO A 690 12.67 -11.84 11.99
N ARG A 691 11.71 -11.94 12.90
CA ARG A 691 10.92 -13.16 13.12
C ARG A 691 10.17 -13.60 11.86
N VAL A 692 9.49 -12.67 11.20
CA VAL A 692 8.69 -12.94 10.00
C VAL A 692 9.60 -13.39 8.85
N ILE A 693 10.78 -12.78 8.73
CA ILE A 693 11.77 -13.17 7.73
C ILE A 693 12.22 -14.62 7.96
N ARG A 694 12.56 -14.97 9.20
CA ARG A 694 13.00 -16.33 9.56
C ARG A 694 11.92 -17.37 9.30
N GLU A 695 10.68 -17.11 9.75
CA GLU A 695 9.55 -18.03 9.57
C GLU A 695 9.19 -18.25 8.09
N THR A 696 9.40 -17.26 7.23
CA THR A 696 9.05 -17.34 5.80
C THR A 696 10.19 -17.92 4.95
N THR A 697 11.44 -17.60 5.27
CA THR A 697 12.60 -17.90 4.41
C THR A 697 13.51 -18.97 4.97
N ASN A 698 13.33 -19.36 6.24
CA ASN A 698 14.28 -20.18 7.01
C ASN A 698 15.71 -19.60 7.07
N GLN A 699 15.87 -18.28 6.84
CA GLN A 699 17.15 -17.60 6.90
C GLN A 699 17.27 -16.74 8.18
N GLU A 700 18.45 -16.75 8.79
CA GLU A 700 18.80 -15.84 9.86
C GLU A 700 19.37 -14.53 9.31
N ILE A 701 18.86 -13.41 9.81
CA ILE A 701 19.36 -12.09 9.44
C ILE A 701 20.19 -11.46 10.56
N PRO A 702 21.21 -10.65 10.23
CA PRO A 702 22.03 -10.00 11.25
C PRO A 702 21.21 -8.99 12.08
N PRO A 703 21.60 -8.72 13.34
CA PRO A 703 20.83 -7.87 14.25
C PRO A 703 20.74 -6.39 13.77
N ASP A 704 21.67 -5.94 12.93
CA ASP A 704 21.69 -4.60 12.35
C ASP A 704 20.99 -4.53 10.98
N TYR A 705 20.35 -5.61 10.51
CA TYR A 705 19.75 -5.70 9.17
C TYR A 705 18.81 -4.53 8.83
N HIS A 706 18.01 -4.09 9.82
CA HIS A 706 17.07 -2.97 9.69
C HIS A 706 17.64 -1.62 10.12
N ALA A 707 18.91 -1.53 10.53
CA ALA A 707 19.49 -0.27 10.98
C ALA A 707 19.42 0.81 9.89
N ALA A 708 19.20 2.07 10.28
CA ALA A 708 19.15 3.22 9.36
C ALA A 708 20.36 3.28 8.40
N LYS A 709 21.55 2.87 8.85
CA LYS A 709 22.75 2.76 8.01
C LYS A 709 22.58 1.80 6.84
N ASN A 710 21.97 0.64 7.06
CA ASN A 710 21.73 -0.35 6.01
C ASN A 710 20.57 0.09 5.10
N ALA A 711 19.55 0.76 5.64
CA ALA A 711 18.54 1.43 4.81
C ALA A 711 19.16 2.51 3.89
N LEU A 712 20.12 3.30 4.38
CA LEU A 712 20.86 4.28 3.57
C LEU A 712 21.70 3.60 2.49
N LYS A 713 22.44 2.54 2.82
CA LYS A 713 23.24 1.76 1.85
C LYS A 713 22.39 1.21 0.70
N ARG A 714 21.17 0.76 1.00
CA ARG A 714 20.20 0.28 0.01
C ARG A 714 19.48 1.41 -0.74
N GLY A 715 19.72 2.68 -0.40
CA GLY A 715 19.04 3.81 -1.02
C GLY A 715 17.57 3.96 -0.64
N HIS A 716 17.12 3.37 0.48
CA HIS A 716 15.75 3.48 0.97
C HIS A 716 15.47 4.88 1.56
N ILE A 717 16.50 5.53 2.08
CA ILE A 717 16.49 6.88 2.64
C ILE A 717 17.62 7.71 2.03
N GLN A 718 17.51 9.03 2.07
CA GLN A 718 18.49 9.96 1.48
C GLN A 718 19.49 10.51 2.50
N GLY A 719 19.27 10.31 3.80
CA GLY A 719 20.22 10.76 4.81
C GLY A 719 19.88 10.32 6.22
N ILE A 720 20.88 10.37 7.09
CA ILE A 720 20.76 10.06 8.51
C ILE A 720 21.12 11.32 9.30
N TRP A 721 20.25 11.71 10.23
CA TRP A 721 20.42 12.91 11.05
C TRP A 721 20.70 12.56 12.51
N ASP A 722 21.54 13.40 13.14
CA ASP A 722 21.66 13.45 14.58
C ASP A 722 20.44 14.19 15.16
N ARG A 723 19.93 13.74 16.32
CA ARG A 723 18.74 14.33 16.94
C ARG A 723 18.99 15.78 17.34
N ARG A 724 20.22 16.12 17.76
CA ARG A 724 20.63 17.49 18.12
C ARG A 724 20.56 18.45 16.93
N GLU A 725 20.83 17.93 15.73
CA GLU A 725 20.82 18.73 14.51
C GLU A 725 19.49 18.67 13.76
N PHE A 726 18.52 17.87 14.22
CA PHE A 726 17.30 17.59 13.48
C PHE A 726 16.55 18.87 13.10
N ARG A 727 16.38 19.80 14.03
CA ARG A 727 15.72 21.09 13.76
C ARG A 727 16.41 21.89 12.65
N LYS A 728 17.74 21.97 12.70
CA LYS A 728 18.57 22.67 11.70
C LYS A 728 18.50 21.95 10.34
N ASN A 729 18.64 20.63 10.33
CA ASN A 729 18.62 19.82 9.11
C ASN A 729 17.25 19.88 8.43
N LEU A 730 16.16 19.85 9.21
CA LEU A 730 14.81 20.03 8.71
C LEU A 730 14.63 21.42 8.09
N TYR A 731 15.07 22.48 8.77
CA TYR A 731 15.03 23.83 8.21
C TYR A 731 15.80 23.95 6.90
N MET A 732 17.02 23.43 6.86
CA MET A 732 17.83 23.41 5.63
C MET A 732 17.18 22.60 4.52
N ALA A 733 16.58 21.45 4.83
CA ALA A 733 15.83 20.65 3.87
C ALA A 733 14.64 21.44 3.29
N LEU A 734 13.87 22.13 4.14
CA LEU A 734 12.75 22.97 3.71
C LEU A 734 13.20 24.14 2.80
N LEU A 735 14.40 24.69 3.01
CA LEU A 735 14.96 25.76 2.18
C LEU A 735 15.55 25.27 0.85
N THR A 736 16.20 24.10 0.86
CA THR A 736 17.03 23.62 -0.25
C THR A 736 16.32 22.61 -1.13
N MET A 737 15.48 21.75 -0.56
CA MET A 737 14.85 20.64 -1.28
C MET A 737 13.60 21.08 -2.03
N GLY A 738 13.46 20.56 -3.24
CA GLY A 738 12.39 20.91 -4.15
C GLY A 738 12.68 22.12 -5.05
N GLY A 739 12.01 22.18 -6.21
CA GLY A 739 12.24 23.20 -7.23
C GLY A 739 11.57 24.55 -6.93
N LYS A 740 11.98 25.60 -7.65
CA LYS A 740 11.35 26.95 -7.61
C LYS A 740 9.86 26.94 -7.98
N HIS A 741 9.39 25.88 -8.62
CA HIS A 741 8.00 25.71 -9.04
C HIS A 741 7.08 25.14 -7.95
N LEU A 742 7.64 24.63 -6.84
CA LEU A 742 6.82 24.20 -5.71
C LEU A 742 6.19 25.43 -5.06
N TYR A 743 4.88 25.38 -4.80
CA TYR A 743 4.14 26.59 -4.44
C TYR A 743 4.44 27.12 -3.03
N TYR A 744 5.15 26.35 -2.21
CA TYR A 744 5.47 26.73 -0.84
C TYR A 744 6.64 27.75 -0.80
N ARG A 745 7.41 27.84 -1.90
CA ARG A 745 8.36 28.92 -2.19
C ARG A 745 7.65 30.06 -2.92
#